data_AF-T0LBC3-F1
#
_entry.id   AF-T0LBC3-F1
#
_cell.length_a   1.000
_cell.length_b   1.000
_cell.length_c   1.000
_cell.angle_alpha   90.00
_cell.angle_beta   90.00
_cell.angle_gamma   90.00
#
_symmetry.space_group_name_H-M   'P 1'
#
loop_
_entity.id
_entity.type
_entity.pdbx_description
1 polymer ?
#
loop_
_entity_poly.entity_id
_entity_poly.type
_entity_poly.pdbx_seq_one_letter_code
_entity_poly.pdbx_strand_id
1 'polypeptide(L)'
;MDETPGPQPSNHAAALSAASTAHFLSSHFASSDEDDKKRYRPRTFSYFNHLPFPVEKEEQRDAALAGILKHLYIAIKAEDFSPGALHWTRELQGWLNLKFEMTRELRSTLAKLYYHLCLAPGLDPSTADRFLRMVVVLTRKYHYLKPVDDLLLDWRPLWREIKALVLPSEVASHQTNRRRSQKQLWKLCLHAQTYFDPKDRKEMLDEFLPYFSTSDVSNAYIVVGTINALLPTDAAPENVPCSQPQEFMPTLFHLWSLIARSKSFDIFFIDLYSRMARDFLQSTHTPFDAHGIFTQEQSEWIFTAVLRLTEIPVGQSNSPYSTLDYSSGLGLYLEKDKKKYPTAYMIARWIVYSLSPKCLEQESSILASLEGLLEAIDTFYHPSNAGSWTTFLGQFTVYLTDIFVSRWNREKSGELDTPEDRRITPALKARFVTALKEVTYMGLFSKSNRVAHYYYASLQGLAYLEPNLILPGALQRFYPSLQGLVEVHRTTSSLNGLQMIANVMSKTKGFRCHITALLALALPGIDANDLGKTQFTLNFFQSVAYSIPMVPLVKDNDSVHDTSLAMQWVQGEMERMEREGQDIKLDYETEISDEDEANILRSSTAGLGEFVIALLGKVFTLLENLPDASHIRGGTPEDNVINALPAALSPLFASLSPELFDTALEKLSSFVSTHVVHQARDAMAWILNALCKVNPEKTLKVFIPMLIVNIRNEIDYNHAASDRSSGTDYLPRDRALVWHVSMLGMVVVHVGNEVLKYQNELHDVAKYMQEKCRGLPTIHISNYIHHLLLNLTHTYPIDSALYEPEIIKRGLDVGDWGKTTSPADLTIKWHRPSAGEIQFAVELFDSQTKAAAQKLDSLMGEHPPVSRKGKNKEWSDEVSRLLQQIRLVISGVATLFDPHRAAGETADGAKEDGDGDTPMDDDDPLAEAAEDEETRPQYRYDAGYLLTEEDPAYGKLHELREDVGQLLCRTHDFLNQKQEDDVSCFTALYAAYRTWITDVGIERSAHPLERHLRLYKSDISAFKISGLRKVYPRPLLIKRADAYQLLRVKHNASARQKSELDRKLLLNLAQSSVSSYADVRRVAQSALDSSLKALIGGRPLVIPVLIERLRIALDEIDHDRIKGAMYTLFSLVS
;
A
#
# COMPACT_ATOMS: atom_id res chain seq x y z
N MET A 1 -6.52 0.61 6.15
CA MET A 1 -6.08 0.09 7.45
C MET A 1 -5.12 1.12 8.01
N ASP A 2 -5.39 1.68 9.19
CA ASP A 2 -4.50 2.64 9.87
C ASP A 2 -4.82 2.58 11.38
N GLU A 3 -3.78 2.60 12.22
CA GLU A 3 -3.76 2.66 13.69
C GLU A 3 -3.95 1.30 14.42
N THR A 4 -2.85 0.83 15.04
CA THR A 4 -2.73 -0.05 16.22
C THR A 4 -1.46 0.39 16.98
N PRO A 5 -1.37 0.26 18.31
CA PRO A 5 -0.16 0.59 19.06
C PRO A 5 0.80 -0.61 19.19
N GLY A 6 1.57 -0.93 18.14
CA GLY A 6 2.64 -1.93 18.19
C GLY A 6 2.80 -2.75 16.89
N PRO A 7 4.03 -3.11 16.46
CA PRO A 7 4.34 -3.10 15.03
C PRO A 7 4.04 -4.37 14.21
N GLN A 8 4.15 -4.19 12.88
CA GLN A 8 4.62 -5.21 11.93
C GLN A 8 5.77 -4.61 11.10
N PRO A 9 6.97 -5.21 11.12
CA PRO A 9 8.03 -4.99 10.14
C PRO A 9 8.09 -6.19 9.17
N SER A 10 7.35 -6.11 8.07
CA SER A 10 7.65 -6.84 6.82
C SER A 10 7.00 -6.15 5.61
N ASN A 11 7.47 -4.92 5.36
CA ASN A 11 7.45 -4.13 4.12
C ASN A 11 7.52 -2.64 4.51
N HIS A 12 8.73 -2.19 4.84
CA HIS A 12 9.05 -0.82 5.27
C HIS A 12 8.55 0.22 4.24
N ALA A 13 7.49 0.97 4.60
CA ALA A 13 7.03 2.24 3.97
C ALA A 13 5.59 2.68 4.40
N ALA A 14 5.06 2.31 5.58
CA ALA A 14 3.79 2.84 6.12
C ALA A 14 3.75 2.60 7.64
N ALA A 15 3.05 3.35 8.49
CA ALA A 15 1.89 4.24 8.28
C ALA A 15 1.86 5.41 9.30
N LEU A 16 0.82 6.26 9.29
CA LEU A 16 0.29 7.09 10.40
C LEU A 16 0.52 8.60 10.51
N SER A 17 -0.33 9.17 11.40
CA SER A 17 -0.61 10.59 11.60
C SER A 17 -1.73 10.93 12.67
N ALA A 18 -1.68 11.99 13.52
CA ALA A 18 -2.52 13.24 13.58
C ALA A 18 -2.26 14.29 14.72
N ALA A 19 -2.63 15.61 14.69
CA ALA A 19 -3.38 16.56 13.79
C ALA A 19 -2.91 18.06 13.94
N SER A 20 -3.32 18.99 13.06
CA SER A 20 -3.58 20.45 13.32
C SER A 20 -4.31 21.04 12.09
N THR A 21 -5.36 21.87 12.20
CA THR A 21 -5.45 23.22 12.76
C THR A 21 -6.60 23.41 13.76
N ALA A 22 -6.41 24.33 14.72
CA ALA A 22 -7.47 24.83 15.59
C ALA A 22 -7.53 26.37 15.52
N HIS A 23 -8.72 26.91 15.76
CA HIS A 23 -9.16 28.31 15.63
C HIS A 23 -9.44 28.81 14.20
N PHE A 24 -10.54 29.58 14.12
CA PHE A 24 -11.25 30.06 12.92
C PHE A 24 -11.99 28.99 12.10
N LEU A 25 -13.14 28.54 12.62
CA LEU A 25 -14.45 28.62 11.93
C LEU A 25 -15.59 28.19 12.87
N SER A 26 -16.14 29.17 13.60
CA SER A 26 -17.32 29.00 14.45
C SER A 26 -18.61 29.33 13.68
N SER A 27 -19.01 28.48 12.74
CA SER A 27 -20.40 28.30 12.31
C SER A 27 -20.50 27.19 11.25
N HIS A 28 -21.62 26.45 11.25
CA HIS A 28 -21.92 25.30 10.37
C HIS A 28 -21.25 23.95 10.68
N PHE A 29 -21.41 23.47 11.92
CA PHE A 29 -21.46 22.03 12.21
C PHE A 29 -22.71 21.68 13.01
N ALA A 30 -23.69 21.05 12.35
CA ALA A 30 -24.86 20.46 12.99
C ALA A 30 -24.76 18.92 12.87
N SER A 31 -23.76 18.32 13.53
CA SER A 31 -23.56 16.87 13.54
C SER A 31 -22.69 16.31 14.68
N SER A 32 -22.36 17.10 15.72
CA SER A 32 -21.46 16.66 16.81
C SER A 32 -21.97 15.42 17.55
N ASP A 33 -23.26 15.46 17.92
CA ASP A 33 -23.83 14.53 18.90
C ASP A 33 -24.06 13.09 18.38
N GLU A 34 -24.03 12.90 17.06
CA GLU A 34 -24.11 11.57 16.44
C GLU A 34 -22.73 10.97 16.12
N ASP A 35 -21.77 11.82 15.74
CA ASP A 35 -20.41 11.39 15.42
C ASP A 35 -19.70 10.83 16.68
N ASP A 36 -19.91 11.47 17.84
CA ASP A 36 -19.42 11.03 19.16
C ASP A 36 -19.96 9.65 19.61
N LYS A 37 -21.15 9.26 19.14
CA LYS A 37 -21.74 7.92 19.41
C LYS A 37 -21.11 6.81 18.56
N LYS A 38 -20.41 7.17 17.48
CA LYS A 38 -19.75 6.22 16.56
C LYS A 38 -18.24 6.14 16.80
N ARG A 39 -17.60 7.23 17.24
CA ARG A 39 -16.14 7.34 17.42
C ARG A 39 -15.76 8.47 18.38
N TYR A 40 -14.65 8.32 19.11
CA TYR A 40 -14.05 9.41 19.90
C TYR A 40 -13.22 10.41 19.08
N ARG A 41 -13.04 10.17 17.78
CA ARG A 41 -12.06 10.86 16.94
C ARG A 41 -12.66 11.13 15.56
N PRO A 42 -12.92 12.39 15.18
CA PRO A 42 -13.47 12.71 13.88
C PRO A 42 -12.52 12.30 12.75
N ARG A 43 -13.11 11.89 11.61
CA ARG A 43 -12.36 11.59 10.38
C ARG A 43 -11.85 12.87 9.75
N THR A 44 -10.56 12.92 9.45
CA THR A 44 -9.98 14.07 8.74
C THR A 44 -10.16 14.07 7.23
N PHE A 45 -10.60 12.98 6.62
CA PHE A 45 -10.80 12.93 5.18
C PHE A 45 -12.26 12.59 4.90
N SER A 46 -12.98 13.49 4.23
CA SER A 46 -14.36 13.26 3.85
C SER A 46 -14.42 12.26 2.70
N TYR A 47 -14.61 10.98 3.02
CA TYR A 47 -14.64 9.92 2.03
C TYR A 47 -15.84 10.02 1.08
N PHE A 48 -16.97 10.52 1.58
CA PHE A 48 -18.22 10.60 0.82
C PHE A 48 -18.29 11.86 -0.05
N ASN A 49 -17.91 13.03 0.50
CA ASN A 49 -18.08 14.31 -0.20
C ASN A 49 -17.07 14.54 -1.36
N HIS A 50 -15.95 13.82 -1.36
CA HIS A 50 -14.92 13.96 -2.41
C HIS A 50 -15.12 13.03 -3.62
N LEU A 51 -16.19 12.23 -3.66
CA LEU A 51 -16.54 11.41 -4.82
C LEU A 51 -17.30 12.22 -5.89
N PRO A 52 -17.20 11.85 -7.18
CA PRO A 52 -17.86 12.58 -8.28
C PRO A 52 -19.35 12.26 -8.47
N PHE A 53 -19.98 11.55 -7.54
CA PHE A 53 -21.38 11.12 -7.58
C PHE A 53 -21.95 11.08 -6.16
N PRO A 54 -23.28 11.25 -5.98
CA PRO A 54 -23.91 11.13 -4.66
C PRO A 54 -23.78 9.71 -4.13
N VAL A 55 -23.60 9.56 -2.81
CA VAL A 55 -23.58 8.23 -2.15
C VAL A 55 -24.85 7.99 -1.34
N GLU A 56 -25.08 6.73 -1.01
CA GLU A 56 -26.14 6.28 -0.10
C GLU A 56 -26.28 7.10 1.19
N LYS A 57 -27.52 7.36 1.57
CA LYS A 57 -27.86 8.01 2.84
C LYS A 57 -27.50 7.12 4.03
N GLU A 58 -27.30 7.73 5.20
CA GLU A 58 -27.08 7.04 6.48
C GLU A 58 -28.09 5.90 6.71
N GLU A 59 -29.39 6.22 6.60
CA GLU A 59 -30.50 5.28 6.78
C GLU A 59 -30.38 4.01 5.92
N GLN A 60 -29.90 4.13 4.68
CA GLN A 60 -29.72 2.99 3.76
C GLN A 60 -28.55 2.10 4.20
N ARG A 61 -27.46 2.70 4.71
CA ARG A 61 -26.30 1.96 5.24
C ARG A 61 -26.64 1.23 6.53
N ASP A 62 -27.46 1.84 7.38
CA ASP A 62 -27.89 1.28 8.65
C ASP A 62 -28.95 0.19 8.44
N ALA A 63 -29.84 0.33 7.44
CA ALA A 63 -30.72 -0.75 6.99
C ALA A 63 -29.94 -1.95 6.43
N ALA A 64 -28.91 -1.70 5.62
CA ALA A 64 -28.02 -2.76 5.13
C ALA A 64 -27.28 -3.46 6.29
N LEU A 65 -26.77 -2.69 7.26
CA LEU A 65 -26.15 -3.25 8.47
C LEU A 65 -27.14 -4.11 9.28
N ALA A 66 -28.36 -3.63 9.50
CA ALA A 66 -29.40 -4.38 10.20
C ALA A 66 -29.74 -5.70 9.47
N GLY A 67 -29.78 -5.69 8.14
CA GLY A 67 -29.95 -6.88 7.31
C GLY A 67 -28.79 -7.89 7.44
N ILE A 68 -27.53 -7.44 7.34
CA ILE A 68 -26.34 -8.27 7.57
C ILE A 68 -26.40 -8.92 8.96
N LEU A 69 -26.73 -8.14 10.00
CA LEU A 69 -26.78 -8.61 11.38
C LEU A 69 -27.94 -9.57 11.65
N LYS A 70 -29.11 -9.35 11.03
CA LYS A 70 -30.27 -10.25 11.12
C LYS A 70 -29.90 -11.65 10.59
N HIS A 71 -29.32 -11.73 9.39
CA HIS A 71 -28.97 -13.02 8.79
C HIS A 71 -27.75 -13.68 9.47
N LEU A 72 -26.78 -12.90 9.94
CA LEU A 72 -25.71 -13.40 10.81
C LEU A 72 -26.27 -14.07 12.07
N TYR A 73 -27.24 -13.44 12.74
CA TYR A 73 -27.90 -14.00 13.91
C TYR A 73 -28.69 -15.27 13.59
N ILE A 74 -29.42 -15.30 12.47
CA ILE A 74 -30.16 -16.49 12.01
C ILE A 74 -29.18 -17.66 11.77
N ALA A 75 -28.10 -17.44 11.02
CA ALA A 75 -27.10 -18.47 10.73
C ALA A 75 -26.44 -19.03 12.00
N ILE A 76 -26.01 -18.16 12.93
CA ILE A 76 -25.44 -18.58 14.22
C ILE A 76 -26.46 -19.38 15.04
N LYS A 77 -27.73 -18.98 15.05
CA LYS A 77 -28.80 -19.67 15.81
C LYS A 77 -29.20 -21.01 15.19
N ALA A 78 -29.03 -21.16 13.88
CA ALA A 78 -29.23 -22.41 13.15
C ALA A 78 -28.01 -23.35 13.20
N GLU A 79 -26.91 -22.93 13.86
CA GLU A 79 -25.61 -23.62 13.87
C GLU A 79 -24.93 -23.75 12.49
N ASP A 80 -25.45 -23.07 11.45
CA ASP A 80 -24.77 -22.88 10.16
C ASP A 80 -23.63 -21.84 10.32
N PHE A 81 -22.51 -22.31 10.86
CA PHE A 81 -21.29 -21.52 10.93
C PHE A 81 -20.61 -21.39 9.55
N SER A 82 -20.68 -22.43 8.72
CA SER A 82 -20.07 -22.50 7.40
C SER A 82 -20.99 -23.32 6.46
N PRO A 83 -21.51 -22.73 5.37
CA PRO A 83 -21.13 -21.41 4.83
C PRO A 83 -21.77 -20.18 5.51
N GLY A 84 -22.81 -20.35 6.34
CA GLY A 84 -23.70 -19.31 6.88
C GLY A 84 -23.06 -18.10 7.50
N ALA A 85 -22.64 -18.23 8.76
CA ALA A 85 -22.05 -17.14 9.51
C ALA A 85 -20.77 -16.60 8.84
N LEU A 86 -20.03 -17.43 8.09
CA LEU A 86 -18.87 -16.99 7.30
C LEU A 86 -19.23 -16.02 6.18
N HIS A 87 -20.31 -16.26 5.43
CA HIS A 87 -20.81 -15.34 4.41
C HIS A 87 -21.13 -13.97 5.03
N TRP A 88 -21.95 -13.94 6.10
CA TRP A 88 -22.33 -12.68 6.74
C TRP A 88 -21.17 -11.96 7.45
N THR A 89 -20.16 -12.72 7.92
CA THR A 89 -18.89 -12.16 8.40
C THR A 89 -18.10 -11.48 7.27
N ARG A 90 -18.14 -12.03 6.04
CA ARG A 90 -17.51 -11.43 4.84
C ARG A 90 -18.20 -10.12 4.45
N GLU A 91 -19.53 -10.11 4.40
CA GLU A 91 -20.33 -8.90 4.10
C GLU A 91 -20.11 -7.80 5.15
N LEU A 92 -20.12 -8.13 6.44
CA LEU A 92 -19.77 -7.20 7.52
C LEU A 92 -18.36 -6.63 7.37
N GLN A 93 -17.40 -7.45 6.91
CA GLN A 93 -16.04 -6.98 6.63
C GLN A 93 -16.00 -6.05 5.40
N GLY A 94 -16.81 -6.32 4.37
CA GLY A 94 -17.01 -5.45 3.21
C GLY A 94 -17.54 -4.07 3.60
N TRP A 95 -18.64 -4.05 4.34
CA TRP A 95 -19.28 -2.86 4.92
C TRP A 95 -18.28 -1.98 5.72
N LEU A 96 -17.50 -2.60 6.61
CA LEU A 96 -16.44 -1.91 7.37
C LEU A 96 -15.28 -1.42 6.49
N ASN A 97 -14.93 -2.18 5.43
CA ASN A 97 -13.91 -1.77 4.48
C ASN A 97 -14.34 -0.55 3.66
N LEU A 98 -15.62 -0.42 3.32
CA LEU A 98 -16.21 0.76 2.66
C LEU A 98 -16.26 2.02 3.55
N LYS A 99 -15.70 1.97 4.76
CA LYS A 99 -15.66 3.11 5.70
C LYS A 99 -17.06 3.51 6.18
N PHE A 100 -18.02 2.60 6.23
CA PHE A 100 -19.25 2.83 6.98
C PHE A 100 -19.01 2.67 8.48
N GLU A 101 -19.85 3.27 9.32
CA GLU A 101 -19.65 3.37 10.77
C GLU A 101 -20.91 3.07 11.56
N MET A 102 -20.77 2.12 12.49
CA MET A 102 -21.78 1.70 13.46
C MET A 102 -21.53 2.38 14.81
N THR A 103 -22.53 2.36 15.71
CA THR A 103 -22.37 2.87 17.08
C THR A 103 -21.33 2.08 17.88
N ARG A 104 -20.71 2.74 18.88
CA ARG A 104 -19.72 2.10 19.77
C ARG A 104 -20.32 0.91 20.54
N GLU A 105 -21.56 1.05 21.02
CA GLU A 105 -22.31 0.00 21.73
C GLU A 105 -22.50 -1.27 20.88
N LEU A 106 -22.95 -1.11 19.62
CA LEU A 106 -23.13 -2.22 18.70
C LEU A 106 -21.79 -2.87 18.36
N ARG A 107 -20.74 -2.07 18.16
CA ARG A 107 -19.38 -2.55 17.91
C ARG A 107 -18.81 -3.35 19.09
N SER A 108 -19.04 -2.90 20.32
CA SER A 108 -18.66 -3.61 21.55
C SER A 108 -19.40 -4.94 21.69
N THR A 109 -20.71 -4.93 21.42
CA THR A 109 -21.56 -6.14 21.43
C THR A 109 -21.08 -7.18 20.41
N LEU A 110 -20.78 -6.76 19.18
CA LEU A 110 -20.22 -7.64 18.15
C LEU A 110 -18.82 -8.15 18.53
N ALA A 111 -17.97 -7.31 19.14
CA ALA A 111 -16.65 -7.74 19.60
C ALA A 111 -16.75 -8.87 20.65
N LYS A 112 -17.69 -8.75 21.60
CA LYS A 112 -17.99 -9.82 22.58
C LYS A 112 -18.52 -11.08 21.90
N LEU A 113 -19.48 -10.95 20.96
CA LEU A 113 -20.02 -12.08 20.21
C LEU A 113 -18.93 -12.85 19.47
N TYR A 114 -18.12 -12.18 18.65
CA TYR A 114 -17.03 -12.83 17.91
C TYR A 114 -15.93 -13.36 18.83
N TYR A 115 -15.70 -12.76 20.01
CA TYR A 115 -14.76 -13.28 21.02
C TYR A 115 -15.21 -14.65 21.53
N HIS A 116 -16.47 -14.77 21.93
CA HIS A 116 -17.03 -16.05 22.38
C HIS A 116 -17.13 -17.08 21.24
N LEU A 117 -17.53 -16.68 20.03
CA LEU A 117 -17.59 -17.57 18.86
C LEU A 117 -16.21 -18.13 18.48
N CYS A 118 -15.15 -17.31 18.48
CA CYS A 118 -13.82 -17.78 18.11
C CYS A 118 -13.19 -18.69 19.19
N LEU A 119 -13.75 -18.70 20.40
CA LEU A 119 -13.41 -19.58 21.53
C LEU A 119 -14.44 -20.71 21.76
N ALA A 120 -15.46 -20.85 20.92
CA ALA A 120 -16.49 -21.89 21.08
C ALA A 120 -15.91 -23.29 20.83
N PRO A 121 -16.15 -24.28 21.72
CA PRO A 121 -15.61 -25.63 21.56
C PRO A 121 -16.30 -26.37 20.41
N GLY A 122 -15.52 -27.14 19.63
CA GLY A 122 -16.04 -27.94 18.51
C GLY A 122 -16.09 -27.23 17.15
N LEU A 123 -15.87 -25.91 17.11
CA LEU A 123 -15.79 -25.15 15.87
C LEU A 123 -14.54 -25.51 15.05
N ASP A 124 -14.69 -25.61 13.73
CA ASP A 124 -13.58 -25.83 12.78
C ASP A 124 -12.47 -24.74 12.93
N PRO A 125 -11.18 -25.11 12.92
CA PRO A 125 -10.07 -24.15 13.07
C PRO A 125 -10.00 -23.05 12.00
N SER A 126 -10.49 -23.27 10.78
CA SER A 126 -10.52 -22.25 9.73
C SER A 126 -11.63 -21.22 9.98
N THR A 127 -12.79 -21.70 10.43
CA THR A 127 -13.93 -20.86 10.81
C THR A 127 -13.60 -20.04 12.06
N ALA A 128 -12.95 -20.64 13.06
CA ALA A 128 -12.43 -19.94 14.22
C ALA A 128 -11.42 -18.83 13.85
N ASP A 129 -10.56 -19.03 12.83
CA ASP A 129 -9.64 -17.99 12.34
C ASP A 129 -10.38 -16.77 11.76
N ARG A 130 -11.50 -17.01 11.06
CA ARG A 130 -12.32 -15.95 10.45
C ARG A 130 -13.00 -15.10 11.52
N PHE A 131 -13.59 -15.73 12.54
CA PHE A 131 -14.17 -15.01 13.67
C PHE A 131 -13.10 -14.26 14.48
N LEU A 132 -11.93 -14.87 14.74
CA LEU A 132 -10.78 -14.20 15.35
C LEU A 132 -10.31 -12.98 14.55
N ARG A 133 -10.27 -13.06 13.21
CA ARG A 133 -9.96 -11.90 12.36
C ARG A 133 -11.00 -10.78 12.55
N MET A 134 -12.28 -11.12 12.71
CA MET A 134 -13.32 -10.13 12.98
C MET A 134 -13.18 -9.47 14.36
N VAL A 135 -12.90 -10.24 15.42
CA VAL A 135 -12.54 -9.67 16.75
C VAL A 135 -11.46 -8.60 16.59
N VAL A 136 -10.36 -8.96 15.93
CA VAL A 136 -9.26 -8.02 15.70
C VAL A 136 -9.69 -6.82 14.84
N VAL A 137 -10.49 -6.99 13.79
CA VAL A 137 -11.00 -5.85 13.00
C VAL A 137 -11.86 -4.90 13.83
N LEU A 138 -12.67 -5.42 14.77
CA LEU A 138 -13.52 -4.64 15.65
C LEU A 138 -12.70 -3.92 16.74
N THR A 139 -11.75 -4.59 17.40
CA THR A 139 -10.99 -4.05 18.55
C THR A 139 -9.67 -3.35 18.19
N ARG A 140 -9.22 -3.36 16.92
CA ARG A 140 -7.91 -2.80 16.53
C ARG A 140 -7.68 -1.33 16.94
N LYS A 141 -8.73 -0.52 16.95
CA LYS A 141 -8.65 0.94 16.89
C LYS A 141 -9.33 1.58 18.10
N TYR A 142 -8.54 2.16 19.00
CA TYR A 142 -9.06 2.75 20.24
C TYR A 142 -9.97 3.97 20.02
N HIS A 143 -9.93 4.60 18.84
CA HIS A 143 -10.91 5.64 18.49
C HIS A 143 -12.34 5.12 18.24
N TYR A 144 -12.52 3.80 18.07
CA TYR A 144 -13.85 3.19 17.96
C TYR A 144 -14.25 2.40 19.22
N LEU A 145 -13.30 1.86 19.97
CA LEU A 145 -13.54 1.18 21.26
C LEU A 145 -12.37 1.45 22.21
N LYS A 146 -12.59 2.29 23.23
CA LYS A 146 -11.62 2.50 24.32
C LYS A 146 -11.56 1.25 25.23
N PRO A 147 -10.36 0.80 25.63
CA PRO A 147 -10.16 -0.09 26.77
C PRO A 147 -10.95 0.36 28.00
N VAL A 148 -11.51 -0.59 28.76
CA VAL A 148 -12.26 -0.38 30.02
C VAL A 148 -13.59 0.38 29.87
N ASP A 149 -13.61 1.50 29.15
CA ASP A 149 -14.77 2.38 28.96
C ASP A 149 -15.89 1.73 28.10
N ASP A 150 -15.56 1.25 26.90
CA ASP A 150 -16.57 0.68 25.96
C ASP A 150 -16.65 -0.85 26.00
N LEU A 151 -15.54 -1.53 26.31
CA LEU A 151 -15.40 -2.97 26.14
C LEU A 151 -14.58 -3.60 27.27
N LEU A 152 -15.20 -4.60 27.91
CA LEU A 152 -14.57 -5.57 28.79
C LEU A 152 -14.79 -6.99 28.24
N LEU A 153 -13.75 -7.82 28.30
CA LEU A 153 -13.73 -9.23 27.92
C LEU A 153 -13.33 -10.08 29.14
N ASP A 154 -13.92 -11.26 29.28
CA ASP A 154 -13.50 -12.23 30.30
C ASP A 154 -12.22 -12.95 29.83
N TRP A 155 -11.18 -12.94 30.67
CA TRP A 155 -9.89 -13.59 30.40
C TRP A 155 -9.96 -15.11 30.59
N ARG A 156 -10.89 -15.62 31.39
CA ARG A 156 -10.95 -17.04 31.81
C ARG A 156 -11.15 -18.03 30.64
N PRO A 157 -11.98 -17.78 29.61
CA PRO A 157 -12.12 -18.68 28.46
C PRO A 157 -10.82 -18.79 27.64
N LEU A 158 -10.11 -17.67 27.47
CA LEU A 158 -8.82 -17.64 26.77
C LEU A 158 -7.73 -18.35 27.59
N TRP A 159 -7.71 -18.15 28.92
CA TRP A 159 -6.79 -18.87 29.80
C TRP A 159 -6.96 -20.38 29.75
N ARG A 160 -8.20 -20.91 29.71
CA ARG A 160 -8.43 -22.37 29.58
C ARG A 160 -7.74 -22.97 28.35
N GLU A 161 -7.86 -22.31 27.20
CA GLU A 161 -7.24 -22.74 25.94
C GLU A 161 -5.71 -22.63 25.98
N ILE A 162 -5.16 -21.60 26.64
CA ILE A 162 -3.71 -21.45 26.84
C ILE A 162 -3.18 -22.50 27.82
N LYS A 163 -3.86 -22.70 28.96
CA LYS A 163 -3.49 -23.69 29.99
C LYS A 163 -3.42 -25.09 29.40
N ALA A 164 -4.36 -25.48 28.53
CA ALA A 164 -4.32 -26.74 27.79
C ALA A 164 -3.13 -26.88 26.81
N LEU A 165 -2.55 -25.75 26.35
CA LEU A 165 -1.37 -25.72 25.47
C LEU A 165 -0.05 -25.73 26.26
N VAL A 166 0.06 -24.97 27.36
CA VAL A 166 1.32 -24.74 28.08
C VAL A 166 1.47 -25.53 29.38
N LEU A 167 0.36 -25.97 29.99
CA LEU A 167 0.31 -26.79 31.20
C LEU A 167 -0.57 -28.04 30.99
N PRO A 168 -0.25 -28.93 30.03
CA PRO A 168 -1.09 -30.07 29.67
C PRO A 168 -1.24 -31.13 30.77
N SER A 169 -0.39 -31.12 31.82
CA SER A 169 -0.56 -31.97 33.01
C SER A 169 -1.75 -31.55 33.87
N GLU A 170 -2.07 -30.26 33.88
CA GLU A 170 -3.10 -29.64 34.73
C GLU A 170 -4.50 -29.70 34.10
N VAL A 171 -4.62 -30.36 32.94
CA VAL A 171 -5.83 -30.36 32.12
C VAL A 171 -6.15 -31.77 31.65
N ALA A 172 -7.44 -32.14 31.66
CA ALA A 172 -7.89 -33.47 31.26
C ALA A 172 -7.53 -33.80 29.80
N SER A 173 -7.06 -35.03 29.55
CA SER A 173 -6.43 -35.45 28.29
C SER A 173 -7.33 -35.38 27.03
N HIS A 174 -8.64 -35.23 27.20
CA HIS A 174 -9.56 -35.00 26.07
C HIS A 174 -9.49 -33.56 25.53
N GLN A 175 -9.08 -32.59 26.36
CA GLN A 175 -8.91 -31.19 25.95
C GLN A 175 -7.57 -30.99 25.22
N THR A 176 -6.52 -31.70 25.64
CA THR A 176 -5.18 -31.66 25.01
C THR A 176 -5.14 -32.17 23.57
N ASN A 177 -6.20 -32.84 23.10
CA ASN A 177 -6.36 -33.30 21.71
C ASN A 177 -7.09 -32.30 20.82
N ARG A 178 -7.84 -31.33 21.39
CA ARG A 178 -8.58 -30.29 20.65
C ARG A 178 -7.75 -29.02 20.48
N ARG A 179 -6.47 -29.14 20.09
CA ARG A 179 -5.54 -28.01 20.05
C ARG A 179 -5.89 -27.02 18.93
N ARG A 180 -6.35 -25.83 19.31
CA ARG A 180 -6.39 -24.67 18.41
C ARG A 180 -4.98 -24.29 17.95
N SER A 181 -4.87 -23.57 16.85
CA SER A 181 -3.56 -23.12 16.37
C SER A 181 -2.93 -22.15 17.39
N GLN A 182 -1.71 -22.43 17.85
CA GLN A 182 -0.92 -21.52 18.69
C GLN A 182 -0.92 -20.09 18.13
N LYS A 183 -0.79 -19.94 16.80
CA LYS A 183 -0.77 -18.63 16.12
C LYS A 183 -2.08 -17.86 16.24
N GLN A 184 -3.22 -18.57 16.36
CA GLN A 184 -4.54 -17.97 16.56
C GLN A 184 -4.69 -17.51 18.01
N LEU A 185 -4.46 -18.41 18.97
CA LEU A 185 -4.52 -18.09 20.40
C LEU A 185 -3.61 -16.91 20.73
N TRP A 186 -2.36 -16.94 20.27
CA TRP A 186 -1.41 -15.87 20.49
C TRP A 186 -1.88 -14.51 19.96
N LYS A 187 -2.41 -14.49 18.73
CA LYS A 187 -2.98 -13.29 18.12
C LYS A 187 -4.18 -12.77 18.92
N LEU A 188 -4.97 -13.66 19.52
CA LEU A 188 -6.07 -13.28 20.40
C LEU A 188 -5.57 -12.64 21.70
N CYS A 189 -4.61 -13.25 22.40
CA CYS A 189 -4.01 -12.69 23.64
C CYS A 189 -3.57 -11.24 23.45
N LEU A 190 -2.78 -11.00 22.39
CA LEU A 190 -2.19 -9.68 22.12
C LEU A 190 -3.23 -8.56 21.94
N HIS A 191 -4.44 -8.91 21.50
CA HIS A 191 -5.55 -7.98 21.28
C HIS A 191 -6.58 -7.98 22.42
N ALA A 192 -6.75 -9.09 23.15
CA ALA A 192 -7.73 -9.22 24.23
C ALA A 192 -7.22 -8.67 25.57
N GLN A 193 -5.90 -8.75 25.84
CA GLN A 193 -5.29 -8.27 27.09
C GLN A 193 -5.58 -6.81 27.42
N THR A 194 -5.77 -5.96 26.41
CA THR A 194 -6.08 -4.51 26.57
C THR A 194 -7.58 -4.25 26.76
N TYR A 195 -8.37 -5.30 26.94
CA TYR A 195 -9.81 -5.23 27.20
C TYR A 195 -10.21 -6.16 28.38
N PHE A 196 -9.26 -6.67 29.15
CA PHE A 196 -9.55 -7.32 30.43
C PHE A 196 -9.68 -6.26 31.53
N ASP A 197 -10.52 -6.48 32.54
CA ASP A 197 -10.70 -5.51 33.63
C ASP A 197 -9.40 -5.43 34.46
N PRO A 198 -8.79 -4.23 34.62
CA PRO A 198 -7.61 -4.06 35.46
C PRO A 198 -7.80 -4.48 36.93
N LYS A 199 -9.05 -4.62 37.40
CA LYS A 199 -9.37 -5.17 38.73
C LYS A 199 -9.03 -6.64 38.88
N ASP A 200 -9.09 -7.42 37.81
CA ASP A 200 -8.83 -8.87 37.83
C ASP A 200 -7.33 -9.18 38.00
N ARG A 201 -6.42 -8.17 37.97
CA ARG A 201 -4.96 -8.39 38.07
C ARG A 201 -4.56 -9.21 39.29
N LYS A 202 -5.21 -9.02 40.44
CA LYS A 202 -4.95 -9.83 41.63
C LYS A 202 -5.35 -11.30 41.41
N GLU A 203 -6.58 -11.56 40.95
CA GLU A 203 -7.07 -12.92 40.68
C GLU A 203 -6.19 -13.64 39.63
N MET A 204 -5.78 -12.91 38.59
CA MET A 204 -4.87 -13.43 37.56
C MET A 204 -3.50 -13.80 38.14
N LEU A 205 -2.91 -12.96 39.00
CA LEU A 205 -1.65 -13.28 39.67
C LEU A 205 -1.80 -14.44 40.67
N ASP A 206 -2.89 -14.49 41.42
CA ASP A 206 -3.20 -15.58 42.36
C ASP A 206 -3.38 -16.94 41.63
N GLU A 207 -3.86 -16.96 40.38
CA GLU A 207 -3.92 -18.16 39.51
C GLU A 207 -2.58 -18.48 38.82
N PHE A 208 -1.80 -17.48 38.39
CA PHE A 208 -0.57 -17.74 37.61
C PHE A 208 0.66 -18.05 38.48
N LEU A 209 0.85 -17.33 39.60
CA LEU A 209 2.04 -17.44 40.44
C LEU A 209 2.26 -18.82 41.09
N PRO A 210 1.23 -19.61 41.48
CA PRO A 210 1.43 -20.94 42.06
C PRO A 210 2.20 -21.93 41.17
N TYR A 211 2.21 -21.71 39.84
CA TYR A 211 2.97 -22.54 38.91
C TYR A 211 4.46 -22.13 38.81
N PHE A 212 4.88 -20.99 39.38
CA PHE A 212 6.27 -20.52 39.25
C PHE A 212 7.22 -21.39 40.07
N SER A 213 8.20 -22.01 39.42
CA SER A 213 9.21 -22.85 40.07
C SER A 213 10.59 -22.56 39.51
N THR A 214 11.58 -22.38 40.38
CA THR A 214 12.99 -22.33 40.01
C THR A 214 13.62 -23.73 39.91
N SER A 215 12.93 -24.77 40.39
CA SER A 215 13.37 -26.16 40.27
C SER A 215 12.97 -26.78 38.93
N ASP A 216 11.77 -26.47 38.44
CA ASP A 216 11.38 -26.70 37.05
C ASP A 216 11.35 -25.37 36.30
N VAL A 217 12.49 -25.03 35.71
CA VAL A 217 12.70 -23.74 35.04
C VAL A 217 11.71 -23.53 33.89
N SER A 218 11.19 -24.58 33.25
CA SER A 218 10.20 -24.42 32.17
C SER A 218 8.93 -23.75 32.68
N ASN A 219 8.50 -24.07 33.91
CA ASN A 219 7.34 -23.43 34.52
C ASN A 219 7.58 -21.95 34.86
N ALA A 220 8.82 -21.55 35.20
CA ALA A 220 9.16 -20.13 35.34
C ALA A 220 8.97 -19.36 34.02
N TYR A 221 9.41 -19.92 32.88
CA TYR A 221 9.16 -19.33 31.55
C TYR A 221 7.66 -19.30 31.20
N ILE A 222 6.89 -20.34 31.55
CA ILE A 222 5.44 -20.40 31.32
C ILE A 222 4.72 -19.30 32.10
N VAL A 223 5.02 -19.13 33.39
CA VAL A 223 4.36 -18.11 34.22
C VAL A 223 4.71 -16.69 33.78
N VAL A 224 5.98 -16.38 33.56
CA VAL A 224 6.40 -15.03 33.10
C VAL A 224 5.86 -14.74 31.69
N GLY A 225 5.87 -15.73 30.80
CA GLY A 225 5.24 -15.63 29.49
C GLY A 225 3.72 -15.40 29.58
N THR A 226 3.03 -16.04 30.53
CA THR A 226 1.58 -15.90 30.75
C THR A 226 1.24 -14.52 31.32
N ILE A 227 1.99 -14.05 32.32
CA ILE A 227 1.88 -12.69 32.87
C ILE A 227 2.06 -11.67 31.73
N ASN A 228 3.09 -11.81 30.89
CA ASN A 228 3.28 -10.91 29.76
C ASN A 228 2.18 -11.04 28.68
N ALA A 229 1.58 -12.22 28.49
CA ALA A 229 0.58 -12.45 27.45
C ALA A 229 -0.85 -12.01 27.83
N LEU A 230 -1.19 -12.03 29.11
CA LEU A 230 -2.57 -11.86 29.58
C LEU A 230 -2.76 -10.71 30.58
N LEU A 231 -1.78 -10.32 31.39
CA LEU A 231 -2.01 -9.33 32.45
C LEU A 231 -2.35 -7.95 31.84
N PRO A 232 -3.51 -7.33 32.19
CA PRO A 232 -3.88 -6.02 31.68
C PRO A 232 -3.00 -4.91 32.25
N THR A 233 -2.58 -3.98 31.40
CA THR A 233 -1.59 -2.94 31.73
C THR A 233 -2.17 -1.54 31.95
N ASP A 234 -3.45 -1.34 31.65
CA ASP A 234 -4.19 -0.10 31.93
C ASP A 234 -4.36 0.15 33.43
N ALA A 235 -4.42 1.42 33.86
CA ALA A 235 -4.55 1.78 35.26
C ALA A 235 -5.89 1.33 35.86
N ALA A 236 -5.88 0.87 37.11
CA ALA A 236 -7.08 0.50 37.85
C ALA A 236 -7.55 1.68 38.73
N PRO A 237 -8.81 1.71 39.17
CA PRO A 237 -9.25 2.66 40.19
C PRO A 237 -8.41 2.53 41.49
N GLU A 238 -8.15 3.66 42.15
CA GLU A 238 -7.27 3.76 43.32
C GLU A 238 -7.64 2.82 44.48
N ASN A 239 -8.94 2.57 44.67
CA ASN A 239 -9.46 1.74 45.77
C ASN A 239 -9.32 0.22 45.57
N VAL A 240 -8.66 -0.24 44.51
CA VAL A 240 -8.59 -1.68 44.16
C VAL A 240 -7.26 -2.27 44.67
N PRO A 241 -7.27 -3.32 45.52
CA PRO A 241 -6.04 -3.90 46.05
C PRO A 241 -5.12 -4.50 44.99
N CYS A 242 -3.81 -4.49 45.25
CA CYS A 242 -2.77 -5.08 44.40
C CYS A 242 -2.82 -4.58 42.94
N SER A 243 -3.25 -3.33 42.76
CA SER A 243 -3.55 -2.76 41.45
C SER A 243 -2.80 -1.47 41.13
N GLN A 244 -2.09 -0.87 42.09
CA GLN A 244 -1.13 0.20 41.81
C GLN A 244 0.28 -0.36 41.55
N PRO A 245 1.11 0.26 40.69
CA PRO A 245 2.45 -0.23 40.34
C PRO A 245 3.30 -0.67 41.54
N GLN A 246 3.32 0.14 42.60
CA GLN A 246 4.12 -0.11 43.81
C GLN A 246 3.70 -1.37 44.59
N GLU A 247 2.49 -1.89 44.38
CA GLU A 247 1.98 -3.06 45.11
C GLU A 247 2.37 -4.40 44.47
N PHE A 248 2.61 -4.43 43.15
CA PHE A 248 2.90 -5.67 42.41
C PHE A 248 4.22 -5.64 41.63
N MET A 249 4.74 -4.48 41.23
CA MET A 249 6.06 -4.40 40.59
C MET A 249 7.18 -5.01 41.43
N PRO A 250 7.27 -4.82 42.76
CA PRO A 250 8.34 -5.45 43.56
C PRO A 250 8.38 -6.98 43.42
N THR A 251 7.21 -7.63 43.38
CA THR A 251 7.09 -9.07 43.11
C THR A 251 7.59 -9.42 41.71
N LEU A 252 7.20 -8.65 40.69
CA LEU A 252 7.62 -8.91 39.30
C LEU A 252 9.13 -8.71 39.08
N PHE A 253 9.72 -7.65 39.67
CA PHE A 253 11.17 -7.46 39.68
C PHE A 253 11.90 -8.56 40.47
N HIS A 254 11.32 -9.04 41.58
CA HIS A 254 11.86 -10.21 42.29
C HIS A 254 11.88 -11.45 41.39
N LEU A 255 10.78 -11.79 40.71
CA LEU A 255 10.73 -12.91 39.75
C LEU A 255 11.76 -12.75 38.62
N TRP A 256 11.97 -11.52 38.12
CA TRP A 256 13.01 -11.24 37.13
C TRP A 256 14.42 -11.50 37.69
N SER A 257 14.69 -11.13 38.95
CA SER A 257 15.99 -11.35 39.59
C SER A 257 16.32 -12.83 39.86
N LEU A 258 15.31 -13.70 40.02
CA LEU A 258 15.49 -15.14 40.26
C LEU A 258 16.07 -15.90 39.05
N ILE A 259 15.74 -15.50 37.82
CA ILE A 259 16.24 -16.13 36.57
C ILE A 259 17.15 -15.14 35.84
N ALA A 260 18.30 -14.84 36.45
CA ALA A 260 19.29 -13.92 35.89
C ALA A 260 19.92 -14.44 34.58
N ARG A 261 20.25 -13.52 33.67
CA ARG A 261 20.93 -13.80 32.37
C ARG A 261 20.16 -14.77 31.44
N SER A 262 18.83 -14.71 31.46
CA SER A 262 17.94 -15.21 30.39
C SER A 262 17.56 -14.05 29.45
N LYS A 263 17.66 -14.27 28.13
CA LYS A 263 17.27 -13.25 27.14
C LYS A 263 15.76 -13.15 27.02
N SER A 264 15.05 -14.27 27.12
CA SER A 264 13.59 -14.29 27.02
C SER A 264 12.93 -13.65 28.25
N PHE A 265 13.48 -13.81 29.47
CA PHE A 265 13.03 -13.06 30.65
C PHE A 265 13.21 -11.54 30.48
N ASP A 266 14.40 -11.09 30.08
CA ASP A 266 14.67 -9.66 29.83
C ASP A 266 13.65 -9.07 28.82
N ILE A 267 13.34 -9.81 27.74
CA ILE A 267 12.34 -9.40 26.73
C ILE A 267 10.92 -9.37 27.31
N PHE A 268 10.49 -10.38 28.07
CA PHE A 268 9.14 -10.45 28.63
C PHE A 268 8.86 -9.30 29.60
N PHE A 269 9.78 -9.01 30.52
CA PHE A 269 9.59 -7.93 31.48
C PHE A 269 9.64 -6.55 30.83
N ILE A 270 10.56 -6.32 29.87
CA ILE A 270 10.60 -5.05 29.12
C ILE A 270 9.34 -4.84 28.28
N ASP A 271 8.76 -5.89 27.69
CA ASP A 271 7.50 -5.79 26.94
C ASP A 271 6.28 -5.48 27.85
N LEU A 272 6.25 -6.02 29.07
CA LEU A 272 5.26 -5.68 30.08
C LEU A 272 5.42 -4.23 30.55
N TYR A 273 6.59 -3.87 31.08
CA TYR A 273 6.87 -2.53 31.62
C TYR A 273 6.77 -1.43 30.57
N SER A 274 7.11 -1.69 29.32
CA SER A 274 6.93 -0.72 28.22
C SER A 274 5.47 -0.52 27.82
N ARG A 275 4.56 -1.47 28.07
CA ARG A 275 3.11 -1.23 27.94
C ARG A 275 2.61 -0.41 29.12
N MET A 276 2.99 -0.80 30.34
CA MET A 276 2.60 -0.07 31.55
C MET A 276 3.04 1.41 31.51
N ALA A 277 4.27 1.72 31.11
CA ALA A 277 4.73 3.10 30.95
C ALA A 277 3.81 3.92 30.02
N ARG A 278 3.34 3.33 28.92
CA ARG A 278 2.39 3.95 27.98
C ARG A 278 1.01 4.13 28.60
N ASP A 279 0.48 3.10 29.24
CA ASP A 279 -0.92 3.04 29.67
C ASP A 279 -1.16 3.85 30.96
N PHE A 280 -0.18 3.88 31.86
CA PHE A 280 -0.23 4.71 33.07
C PHE A 280 0.06 6.20 32.83
N LEU A 281 0.50 6.62 31.63
CA LEU A 281 0.80 8.03 31.35
C LEU A 281 -0.39 8.96 31.68
N GLN A 282 -1.60 8.52 31.33
CA GLN A 282 -2.85 9.26 31.52
C GLN A 282 -3.42 9.16 32.95
N SER A 283 -2.89 8.27 33.80
CA SER A 283 -3.39 8.07 35.17
C SER A 283 -3.05 9.24 36.07
N THR A 284 -4.04 9.99 36.54
CA THR A 284 -3.85 11.16 37.42
C THR A 284 -3.44 10.81 38.85
N HIS A 285 -3.86 9.65 39.37
CA HIS A 285 -3.62 9.22 40.76
C HIS A 285 -2.31 8.46 40.95
N THR A 286 -1.78 7.82 39.90
CA THR A 286 -0.50 7.11 39.99
C THR A 286 0.67 8.11 40.00
N PRO A 287 1.61 8.04 40.97
CA PRO A 287 2.79 8.90 40.99
C PRO A 287 3.62 8.78 39.72
N PHE A 288 4.15 9.91 39.24
CA PHE A 288 5.01 9.99 38.05
C PHE A 288 6.16 10.96 38.33
N ASP A 289 7.39 10.50 38.18
CA ASP A 289 8.61 11.26 38.52
C ASP A 289 9.59 11.34 37.33
N ALA A 290 10.84 11.76 37.57
CA ALA A 290 11.92 11.74 36.58
C ALA A 290 12.28 10.31 36.10
N HIS A 291 11.81 9.28 36.80
CA HIS A 291 11.87 7.85 36.44
C HIS A 291 10.54 7.26 35.95
N GLY A 292 9.57 8.11 35.60
CA GLY A 292 8.24 7.69 35.18
C GLY A 292 7.43 7.11 36.34
N ILE A 293 6.82 5.95 36.14
CA ILE A 293 6.13 5.18 37.20
C ILE A 293 7.07 4.26 38.00
N PHE A 294 8.36 4.25 37.68
CA PHE A 294 9.37 3.35 38.26
C PHE A 294 10.21 4.08 39.30
N THR A 295 10.83 3.32 40.21
CA THR A 295 11.91 3.86 41.06
C THR A 295 13.23 3.93 40.29
N GLN A 296 14.20 4.68 40.81
CA GLN A 296 15.55 4.74 40.24
C GLN A 296 16.20 3.35 40.14
N GLU A 297 16.14 2.53 41.19
CA GLU A 297 16.70 1.17 41.17
C GLU A 297 16.06 0.28 40.08
N GLN A 298 14.75 0.45 39.85
CA GLN A 298 14.00 -0.27 38.81
C GLN A 298 14.38 0.20 37.41
N SER A 299 14.57 1.50 37.18
CA SER A 299 14.98 2.03 35.88
C SER A 299 16.43 1.65 35.55
N GLU A 300 17.35 1.72 36.52
CA GLU A 300 18.73 1.25 36.39
C GLU A 300 18.82 -0.25 36.07
N TRP A 301 17.97 -1.08 36.69
CA TRP A 301 17.86 -2.51 36.36
C TRP A 301 17.41 -2.71 34.90
N ILE A 302 16.40 -1.97 34.45
CA ILE A 302 15.94 -2.03 33.06
C ILE A 302 17.04 -1.55 32.10
N PHE A 303 17.72 -0.44 32.35
CA PHE A 303 18.85 0.02 31.51
C PHE A 303 19.99 -1.01 31.46
N THR A 304 20.28 -1.69 32.57
CA THR A 304 21.27 -2.79 32.60
C THR A 304 20.83 -3.98 31.73
N ALA A 305 19.53 -4.30 31.70
CA ALA A 305 18.98 -5.31 30.79
C ALA A 305 19.00 -4.85 29.32
N VAL A 306 18.68 -3.58 29.05
CA VAL A 306 18.79 -2.95 27.72
C VAL A 306 20.22 -3.06 27.17
N LEU A 307 21.23 -2.76 27.99
CA LEU A 307 22.63 -2.88 27.59
C LEU A 307 23.00 -4.32 27.21
N ARG A 308 22.54 -5.34 27.96
CA ARG A 308 22.70 -6.76 27.57
C ARG A 308 21.99 -7.09 26.24
N LEU A 309 20.79 -6.54 26.02
CA LEU A 309 19.99 -6.77 24.81
C LEU A 309 20.56 -6.12 23.54
N THR A 310 21.53 -5.19 23.66
CA THR A 310 22.29 -4.70 22.49
C THR A 310 23.13 -5.80 21.83
N GLU A 311 23.50 -6.84 22.61
CA GLU A 311 24.42 -7.91 22.22
C GLU A 311 25.77 -7.42 21.69
N ILE A 312 26.20 -6.23 22.14
CA ILE A 312 27.54 -5.69 21.90
C ILE A 312 28.57 -6.54 22.66
N PRO A 313 29.64 -7.05 22.00
CA PRO A 313 30.67 -7.82 22.66
C PRO A 313 31.57 -6.91 23.51
N VAL A 314 31.78 -7.28 24.77
CA VAL A 314 32.67 -6.59 25.70
C VAL A 314 33.78 -7.54 26.12
N GLY A 315 35.02 -7.20 25.75
CA GLY A 315 36.19 -8.06 25.99
C GLY A 315 36.17 -9.35 25.16
N GLN A 316 36.49 -10.48 25.79
CA GLN A 316 36.58 -11.80 25.14
C GLN A 316 35.27 -12.62 25.20
N SER A 317 34.17 -12.07 25.73
CA SER A 317 32.88 -12.78 25.80
C SER A 317 32.02 -12.50 24.56
N ASN A 318 31.58 -13.57 23.89
CA ASN A 318 30.72 -13.49 22.70
C ASN A 318 29.23 -13.26 23.02
N SER A 319 28.79 -13.37 24.28
CA SER A 319 27.40 -13.09 24.68
C SER A 319 27.30 -12.68 26.16
N PRO A 320 26.36 -11.78 26.52
CA PRO A 320 26.01 -11.49 27.90
C PRO A 320 25.02 -12.51 28.50
N TYR A 321 24.46 -13.40 27.69
CA TYR A 321 23.43 -14.37 28.09
C TYR A 321 23.98 -15.79 28.29
N SER A 322 23.25 -16.57 29.08
CA SER A 322 23.56 -17.98 29.37
C SER A 322 22.72 -18.94 28.52
N THR A 323 23.01 -20.24 28.60
CA THR A 323 22.24 -21.31 27.93
C THR A 323 20.89 -21.62 28.61
N LEU A 324 20.46 -20.84 29.61
CA LEU A 324 19.19 -21.06 30.33
C LEU A 324 17.96 -21.10 29.41
N ASP A 325 17.93 -20.31 28.34
CA ASP A 325 16.75 -20.20 27.45
C ASP A 325 16.38 -21.51 26.72
N TYR A 326 17.31 -22.49 26.63
CA TYR A 326 17.00 -23.84 26.15
C TYR A 326 16.06 -24.62 27.07
N SER A 327 15.94 -24.23 28.35
CA SER A 327 15.01 -24.83 29.33
C SER A 327 13.59 -24.25 29.28
N SER A 328 13.31 -23.32 28.35
CA SER A 328 11.99 -22.69 28.21
C SER A 328 10.83 -23.66 27.96
N GLY A 329 11.08 -24.79 27.28
CA GLY A 329 10.08 -25.85 27.07
C GLY A 329 8.79 -25.33 26.43
N LEU A 330 7.65 -25.55 27.07
CA LEU A 330 6.35 -25.08 26.56
C LEU A 330 6.17 -23.56 26.68
N GLY A 331 6.97 -22.87 27.51
CA GLY A 331 6.99 -21.41 27.63
C GLY A 331 7.36 -20.70 26.32
N LEU A 332 8.08 -21.39 25.40
CA LEU A 332 8.38 -20.90 24.06
C LEU A 332 7.10 -20.58 23.25
N TYR A 333 5.97 -21.23 23.55
CA TYR A 333 4.71 -20.94 22.87
C TYR A 333 4.15 -19.53 23.17
N LEU A 334 4.64 -18.88 24.23
CA LEU A 334 4.26 -17.54 24.68
C LEU A 334 5.28 -16.46 24.27
N GLU A 335 6.31 -16.79 23.48
CA GLU A 335 7.23 -15.78 22.95
C GLU A 335 6.57 -14.94 21.83
N LYS A 336 6.76 -13.61 21.91
CA LYS A 336 6.43 -12.74 20.78
C LYS A 336 7.28 -13.08 19.57
N ASP A 337 6.64 -13.07 18.40
CA ASP A 337 7.33 -13.11 17.11
C ASP A 337 8.32 -11.94 17.03
N LYS A 338 9.62 -12.25 17.20
CA LYS A 338 10.73 -11.29 17.28
C LYS A 338 10.88 -10.45 16.00
N LYS A 339 10.33 -10.91 14.86
CA LYS A 339 10.25 -10.09 13.65
C LYS A 339 9.12 -9.07 13.76
N LYS A 340 7.93 -9.47 14.23
CA LYS A 340 6.76 -8.58 14.36
C LYS A 340 6.88 -7.57 15.50
N TYR A 341 7.49 -7.95 16.62
CA TYR A 341 7.63 -7.10 17.81
C TYR A 341 9.13 -7.00 18.17
N PRO A 342 9.90 -6.13 17.50
CA PRO A 342 11.33 -5.97 17.79
C PRO A 342 11.56 -5.45 19.20
N THR A 343 12.55 -6.00 19.90
CA THR A 343 12.90 -5.60 21.27
C THR A 343 13.23 -4.11 21.36
N ALA A 344 13.91 -3.56 20.35
CA ALA A 344 14.20 -2.13 20.24
C ALA A 344 12.95 -1.23 20.30
N TYR A 345 11.80 -1.67 19.75
CA TYR A 345 10.53 -0.94 19.84
C TYR A 345 9.98 -0.94 21.27
N MET A 346 10.10 -2.06 21.99
CA MET A 346 9.64 -2.17 23.38
C MET A 346 10.45 -1.23 24.28
N ILE A 347 11.77 -1.23 24.12
CA ILE A 347 12.68 -0.37 24.89
C ILE A 347 12.40 1.11 24.58
N ALA A 348 12.34 1.48 23.30
CA ALA A 348 12.02 2.85 22.91
C ALA A 348 10.65 3.32 23.44
N ARG A 349 9.64 2.43 23.46
CA ARG A 349 8.33 2.70 24.06
C ARG A 349 8.45 2.95 25.56
N TRP A 350 9.18 2.13 26.29
CA TRP A 350 9.40 2.33 27.74
C TRP A 350 10.07 3.68 28.03
N ILE A 351 11.18 3.98 27.35
CA ILE A 351 11.93 5.22 27.55
C ILE A 351 11.04 6.43 27.28
N VAL A 352 10.47 6.54 26.07
CA VAL A 352 9.71 7.74 25.66
C VAL A 352 8.47 7.97 26.51
N TYR A 353 7.76 6.91 26.93
CA TYR A 353 6.59 7.06 27.79
C TYR A 353 6.92 7.26 29.29
N SER A 354 8.19 7.11 29.69
CA SER A 354 8.65 7.42 31.05
C SER A 354 9.24 8.84 31.20
N LEU A 355 9.39 9.59 30.10
CA LEU A 355 9.88 10.98 30.12
C LEU A 355 8.85 11.96 30.70
N SER A 356 9.31 12.91 31.52
CA SER A 356 8.56 14.06 32.03
C SER A 356 9.46 15.31 32.11
N PRO A 357 8.91 16.53 32.30
CA PRO A 357 9.70 17.74 32.56
C PRO A 357 10.66 17.61 33.75
N LYS A 358 10.33 16.79 34.76
CA LYS A 358 11.18 16.52 35.93
C LYS A 358 12.54 15.92 35.59
N CYS A 359 12.69 15.29 34.41
CA CYS A 359 13.99 14.84 33.90
C CYS A 359 14.98 16.00 33.62
N LEU A 360 14.53 17.26 33.65
CA LEU A 360 15.36 18.46 33.56
C LEU A 360 15.75 19.02 34.95
N GLU A 361 15.05 18.61 36.01
CA GLU A 361 15.23 19.11 37.38
C GLU A 361 16.15 18.21 38.22
N GLN A 362 16.18 16.91 37.91
CA GLN A 362 16.97 15.90 38.63
C GLN A 362 18.19 15.45 37.82
N GLU A 363 19.34 15.27 38.49
CA GLU A 363 20.57 14.75 37.88
C GLU A 363 20.39 13.30 37.38
N SER A 364 19.75 12.45 38.18
CA SER A 364 19.38 11.08 37.80
C SER A 364 17.97 11.05 37.21
N SER A 365 17.82 10.67 35.94
CA SER A 365 16.53 10.58 35.25
C SER A 365 16.61 9.63 34.05
N ILE A 366 15.45 9.21 33.51
CA ILE A 366 15.40 8.38 32.27
C ILE A 366 16.17 9.02 31.11
N LEU A 367 16.17 10.35 31.01
CA LEU A 367 16.88 11.06 29.95
C LEU A 367 18.40 11.04 30.17
N ALA A 368 18.87 11.26 31.40
CA ALA A 368 20.29 11.16 31.74
C ALA A 368 20.82 9.72 31.56
N SER A 369 20.01 8.71 31.93
CA SER A 369 20.35 7.30 31.69
C SER A 369 20.32 6.90 30.21
N LEU A 370 19.47 7.54 29.39
CA LEU A 370 19.50 7.39 27.93
C LEU A 370 20.76 8.03 27.34
N GLU A 371 21.13 9.24 27.77
CA GLU A 371 22.37 9.92 27.35
C GLU A 371 23.60 9.06 27.68
N GLY A 372 23.73 8.60 28.92
CA GLY A 372 24.82 7.70 29.33
C GLY A 372 24.83 6.34 28.60
N LEU A 373 23.66 5.78 28.25
CA LEU A 373 23.57 4.59 27.41
C LEU A 373 24.09 4.86 25.99
N LEU A 374 23.72 6.01 25.40
CA LEU A 374 24.16 6.39 24.06
C LEU A 374 25.65 6.66 24.02
N GLU A 375 26.20 7.40 24.99
CA GLU A 375 27.66 7.62 25.15
C GLU A 375 28.43 6.29 25.27
N ALA A 376 27.93 5.35 26.07
CA ALA A 376 28.57 4.04 26.26
C ALA A 376 28.61 3.17 24.99
N ILE A 377 27.73 3.42 24.01
CA ILE A 377 27.61 2.64 22.78
C ILE A 377 27.88 3.44 21.49
N ASP A 378 28.24 4.72 21.58
CA ASP A 378 28.39 5.64 20.45
C ASP A 378 29.34 5.09 19.36
N THR A 379 30.48 4.54 19.79
CA THR A 379 31.46 3.92 18.87
C THR A 379 30.88 2.81 17.99
N PHE A 380 29.77 2.17 18.36
CA PHE A 380 29.09 1.11 17.59
C PHE A 380 28.07 1.63 16.57
N TYR A 381 27.76 2.94 16.59
CA TYR A 381 27.01 3.62 15.53
C TYR A 381 27.88 3.96 14.31
N HIS A 382 29.20 4.06 14.48
CA HIS A 382 30.12 4.41 13.40
C HIS A 382 30.14 3.36 12.26
N PRO A 383 30.05 3.74 10.97
CA PRO A 383 29.94 2.81 9.83
C PRO A 383 31.05 1.75 9.69
N SER A 384 32.22 1.98 10.29
CA SER A 384 33.30 0.99 10.33
C SER A 384 33.04 -0.14 11.33
N ASN A 385 32.28 0.10 12.40
CA ASN A 385 32.06 -0.80 13.53
C ASN A 385 30.74 -1.58 13.39
N ALA A 386 30.52 -2.12 12.20
CA ALA A 386 29.31 -2.88 11.87
C ALA A 386 29.38 -4.33 12.38
N GLY A 387 28.29 -4.82 12.97
CA GLY A 387 28.17 -6.17 13.53
C GLY A 387 26.71 -6.60 13.74
N SER A 388 26.49 -7.58 14.62
CA SER A 388 25.15 -8.08 14.98
C SER A 388 24.24 -6.98 15.55
N TRP A 389 24.80 -6.13 16.41
CA TRP A 389 24.14 -4.99 17.07
C TRP A 389 23.62 -3.94 16.09
N THR A 390 24.23 -3.78 14.90
CA THR A 390 23.97 -2.64 14.00
C THR A 390 22.52 -2.56 13.50
N THR A 391 21.82 -3.70 13.37
CA THR A 391 20.37 -3.67 13.06
C THR A 391 19.53 -3.26 14.28
N PHE A 392 19.92 -3.68 15.49
CA PHE A 392 19.24 -3.28 16.73
C PHE A 392 19.41 -1.78 17.00
N LEU A 393 20.63 -1.24 16.88
CA LEU A 393 20.91 0.19 17.10
C LEU A 393 20.11 1.08 16.14
N GLY A 394 20.09 0.76 14.84
CA GLY A 394 19.28 1.51 13.87
C GLY A 394 17.78 1.44 14.19
N GLN A 395 17.27 0.25 14.56
CA GLN A 395 15.88 0.11 15.03
C GLN A 395 15.61 0.92 16.31
N PHE A 396 16.56 0.98 17.24
CA PHE A 396 16.41 1.72 18.49
C PHE A 396 16.31 3.23 18.25
N THR A 397 17.21 3.81 17.45
CA THR A 397 17.19 5.24 17.09
C THR A 397 15.89 5.64 16.39
N VAL A 398 15.42 4.84 15.40
CA VAL A 398 14.19 5.16 14.69
C VAL A 398 12.95 5.00 15.56
N TYR A 399 12.88 3.96 16.41
CA TYR A 399 11.73 3.79 17.30
C TYR A 399 11.69 4.82 18.43
N LEU A 400 12.85 5.24 18.97
CA LEU A 400 12.89 6.38 19.90
C LEU A 400 12.31 7.63 19.24
N THR A 401 12.80 7.95 18.03
CA THR A 401 12.34 9.12 17.28
C THR A 401 10.85 9.04 16.93
N ASP A 402 10.39 7.95 16.30
CA ASP A 402 9.00 7.77 15.87
C ASP A 402 8.01 7.86 17.05
N ILE A 403 8.34 7.24 18.19
CA ILE A 403 7.47 7.23 19.36
C ILE A 403 7.47 8.61 20.02
N PHE A 404 8.61 9.32 20.08
CA PHE A 404 8.69 10.68 20.63
C PHE A 404 7.91 11.67 19.77
N VAL A 405 8.13 11.67 18.45
CA VAL A 405 7.37 12.49 17.49
C VAL A 405 5.87 12.18 17.59
N SER A 406 5.49 10.90 17.69
CA SER A 406 4.10 10.51 17.87
C SER A 406 3.51 10.96 19.20
N ARG A 407 4.28 10.97 20.30
CA ARG A 407 3.82 11.42 21.62
C ARG A 407 3.61 12.94 21.60
N TRP A 408 4.64 13.69 21.19
CA TRP A 408 4.60 15.16 21.04
C TRP A 408 3.41 15.64 20.21
N ASN A 409 3.18 15.06 19.04
CA ASN A 409 2.08 15.46 18.16
C ASN A 409 0.70 15.10 18.73
N ARG A 410 0.58 13.99 19.45
CA ARG A 410 -0.69 13.55 20.05
C ARG A 410 -1.02 14.32 21.34
N GLU A 411 -0.01 14.71 22.13
CA GLU A 411 -0.18 15.64 23.25
C GLU A 411 -0.63 17.03 22.75
N LYS A 412 0.04 17.57 21.72
CA LYS A 412 -0.32 18.88 21.13
C LYS A 412 -1.68 18.94 20.46
N SER A 413 -2.15 17.83 19.87
CA SER A 413 -3.47 17.76 19.23
C SER A 413 -4.61 17.39 20.17
N GLY A 414 -4.33 17.21 21.47
CA GLY A 414 -5.33 16.75 22.45
C GLY A 414 -5.81 15.31 22.22
N GLU A 415 -5.05 14.51 21.46
CA GLU A 415 -5.37 13.10 21.20
C GLU A 415 -4.85 12.16 22.32
N LEU A 416 -3.94 12.67 23.15
CA LEU A 416 -3.54 12.05 24.41
C LEU A 416 -4.00 12.95 25.56
N ASP A 417 -4.86 12.40 26.42
CA ASP A 417 -5.33 13.00 27.66
C ASP A 417 -4.21 13.02 28.75
N THR A 418 -3.02 13.55 28.40
CA THR A 418 -1.85 13.57 29.29
C THR A 418 -1.92 14.76 30.27
N PRO A 419 -1.76 14.52 31.60
CA PRO A 419 -1.61 15.56 32.61
C PRO A 419 -0.50 16.57 32.30
N GLU A 420 -0.72 17.85 32.62
CA GLU A 420 0.17 18.94 32.18
C GLU A 420 1.60 18.82 32.73
N ASP A 421 1.74 18.33 33.98
CA ASP A 421 3.00 18.05 34.67
C ASP A 421 3.83 16.93 34.01
N ARG A 422 3.25 16.18 33.08
CA ARG A 422 3.89 15.06 32.37
C ARG A 422 4.15 15.34 30.89
N ARG A 423 3.54 16.37 30.32
CA ARG A 423 3.66 16.69 28.88
C ARG A 423 5.10 17.01 28.51
N ILE A 424 5.49 16.68 27.28
CA ILE A 424 6.81 17.02 26.76
C ILE A 424 6.90 18.55 26.60
N THR A 425 7.91 19.18 27.21
CA THR A 425 8.20 20.62 27.06
C THR A 425 9.17 20.88 25.90
N PRO A 426 9.23 22.11 25.36
CA PRO A 426 10.22 22.48 24.35
C PRO A 426 11.67 22.22 24.77
N ALA A 427 12.03 22.48 26.03
CA ALA A 427 13.36 22.21 26.56
C ALA A 427 13.68 20.70 26.59
N LEU A 428 12.71 19.86 26.99
CA LEU A 428 12.85 18.41 26.97
C LEU A 428 13.00 17.85 25.55
N LYS A 429 12.24 18.41 24.59
CA LYS A 429 12.39 18.14 23.15
C LYS A 429 13.79 18.47 22.64
N ALA A 430 14.30 19.66 22.93
CA ALA A 430 15.64 20.08 22.49
C ALA A 430 16.75 19.18 23.04
N ARG A 431 16.71 18.83 24.35
CA ARG A 431 17.68 17.90 24.96
C ARG A 431 17.60 16.50 24.35
N PHE A 432 16.40 15.94 24.19
CA PHE A 432 16.19 14.64 23.53
C PHE A 432 16.72 14.60 22.09
N VAL A 433 16.45 15.64 21.29
CA VAL A 433 16.96 15.72 19.91
C VAL A 433 18.48 15.84 19.89
N THR A 434 19.06 16.58 20.84
CA THR A 434 20.52 16.72 20.99
C THR A 434 21.19 15.38 21.29
N ALA A 435 20.64 14.58 22.21
CA ALA A 435 21.16 13.25 22.56
C ALA A 435 21.20 12.28 21.36
N LEU A 436 20.24 12.38 20.42
CA LEU A 436 20.18 11.51 19.24
C LEU A 436 20.86 12.08 17.98
N LYS A 437 21.35 13.33 18.02
CA LYS A 437 21.89 14.06 16.86
C LYS A 437 23.06 13.33 16.21
N GLU A 438 24.16 13.13 16.95
CA GLU A 438 25.41 12.60 16.36
C GLU A 438 25.30 11.12 16.00
N VAL A 439 24.70 10.28 16.84
CA VAL A 439 24.44 8.86 16.53
C VAL A 439 23.60 8.68 15.26
N THR A 440 22.66 9.60 15.01
CA THR A 440 21.87 9.61 13.75
C THR A 440 22.77 9.94 12.56
N TYR A 441 23.62 10.99 12.65
CA TYR A 441 24.53 11.35 11.56
C TYR A 441 25.56 10.27 11.23
N MET A 442 26.12 9.58 12.24
CA MET A 442 27.02 8.44 12.00
C MET A 442 26.28 7.33 11.26
N GLY A 443 25.05 7.04 11.68
CA GLY A 443 24.20 6.01 11.08
C GLY A 443 23.79 6.26 9.62
N LEU A 444 23.69 7.52 9.18
CA LEU A 444 23.34 7.88 7.78
C LEU A 444 24.23 7.18 6.75
N PHE A 445 25.50 6.99 7.06
CA PHE A 445 26.51 6.41 6.16
C PHE A 445 26.74 4.91 6.40
N SER A 446 25.77 4.21 7.02
CA SER A 446 25.87 2.77 7.28
C SER A 446 26.03 1.96 6.00
N LYS A 447 26.99 1.02 5.99
CA LYS A 447 27.26 0.09 4.87
C LYS A 447 26.06 -0.77 4.47
N SER A 448 25.05 -0.92 5.34
CA SER A 448 23.81 -1.62 5.02
C SER A 448 22.71 -0.63 4.70
N ASN A 449 22.28 -0.58 3.43
CA ASN A 449 21.21 0.32 2.99
C ASN A 449 19.91 0.16 3.82
N ARG A 450 19.57 -1.08 4.22
CA ARG A 450 18.42 -1.36 5.12
C ARG A 450 18.56 -0.67 6.48
N VAL A 451 19.78 -0.57 7.01
CA VAL A 451 20.05 0.08 8.30
C VAL A 451 20.11 1.60 8.13
N ALA A 452 20.74 2.10 7.07
CA ALA A 452 20.78 3.53 6.74
C ALA A 452 19.36 4.13 6.65
N HIS A 453 18.39 3.39 6.09
CA HIS A 453 16.98 3.78 6.06
C HIS A 453 16.35 4.06 7.44
N TYR A 454 16.79 3.39 8.51
CA TYR A 454 16.32 3.72 9.86
C TYR A 454 16.81 5.11 10.29
N TYR A 455 18.05 5.46 9.94
CA TYR A 455 18.62 6.77 10.23
C TYR A 455 18.06 7.87 9.32
N TYR A 456 17.69 7.58 8.06
CA TYR A 456 16.98 8.54 7.21
C TYR A 456 15.58 8.89 7.77
N ALA A 457 14.84 7.91 8.28
CA ALA A 457 13.58 8.14 8.98
C ALA A 457 13.76 8.88 10.31
N SER A 458 14.83 8.57 11.05
CA SER A 458 15.20 9.30 12.28
C SER A 458 15.54 10.76 11.97
N LEU A 459 16.32 11.02 10.92
CA LEU A 459 16.68 12.37 10.47
C LEU A 459 15.44 13.20 10.14
N GLN A 460 14.45 12.63 9.44
CA GLN A 460 13.17 13.31 9.19
C GLN A 460 12.44 13.68 10.49
N GLY A 461 12.34 12.73 11.43
CA GLY A 461 11.64 12.94 12.70
C GLY A 461 12.33 13.99 13.58
N LEU A 462 13.66 13.94 13.68
CA LEU A 462 14.46 14.91 14.45
C LEU A 462 14.45 16.30 13.79
N ALA A 463 14.59 16.38 12.46
CA ALA A 463 14.47 17.64 11.73
C ALA A 463 13.07 18.27 11.84
N TYR A 464 12.01 17.46 11.91
CA TYR A 464 10.66 17.93 12.18
C TYR A 464 10.50 18.49 13.61
N LEU A 465 11.22 17.93 14.61
CA LEU A 465 11.15 18.38 16.00
C LEU A 465 11.94 19.67 16.25
N GLU A 466 13.18 19.74 15.79
CA GLU A 466 14.10 20.87 15.94
C GLU A 466 14.90 21.11 14.64
N PRO A 467 14.34 21.82 13.65
CA PRO A 467 15.01 22.10 12.38
C PRO A 467 16.40 22.73 12.58
N ASN A 468 16.51 23.73 13.45
CA ASN A 468 17.72 24.53 13.65
C ASN A 468 18.86 23.74 14.32
N LEU A 469 18.58 22.60 14.97
CA LEU A 469 19.61 21.72 15.55
C LEU A 469 20.12 20.65 14.57
N ILE A 470 19.29 20.29 13.58
CA ILE A 470 19.49 19.12 12.71
C ILE A 470 19.83 19.50 11.26
N LEU A 471 19.15 20.49 10.68
CA LEU A 471 19.39 20.90 9.30
C LEU A 471 20.83 21.43 9.07
N PRO A 472 21.46 22.21 9.97
CA PRO A 472 22.85 22.67 9.76
C PRO A 472 23.86 21.53 9.67
N GLY A 473 23.80 20.59 10.61
CA GLY A 473 24.71 19.43 10.63
C GLY A 473 24.48 18.47 9.46
N ALA A 474 23.24 18.35 8.98
CA ALA A 474 22.92 17.62 7.77
C ALA A 474 23.47 18.30 6.51
N LEU A 475 23.20 19.60 6.31
CA LEU A 475 23.65 20.37 5.14
C LEU A 475 25.18 20.40 5.02
N GLN A 476 25.89 20.63 6.14
CA GLN A 476 27.34 20.56 6.21
C GLN A 476 27.91 19.21 5.72
N ARG A 477 27.20 18.10 5.95
CA ARG A 477 27.60 16.77 5.49
C ARG A 477 27.18 16.50 4.05
N PHE A 478 26.09 17.15 3.58
CA PHE A 478 25.48 16.89 2.28
C PHE A 478 26.11 17.72 1.15
N TYR A 479 26.39 19.01 1.36
CA TYR A 479 27.03 19.87 0.35
C TYR A 479 28.35 19.28 -0.20
N PRO A 480 29.35 18.94 0.65
CA PRO A 480 30.60 18.34 0.16
C PRO A 480 30.39 16.98 -0.52
N SER A 481 29.36 16.22 -0.13
CA SER A 481 29.08 14.90 -0.73
C SER A 481 28.44 14.96 -2.12
N LEU A 482 27.80 16.09 -2.47
CA LEU A 482 27.26 16.34 -3.81
C LEU A 482 28.34 16.90 -4.75
N GLN A 483 29.28 17.69 -4.23
CA GLN A 483 30.42 18.21 -4.98
C GLN A 483 31.56 17.19 -5.15
N GLY A 484 31.74 16.30 -4.16
CA GLY A 484 32.81 15.30 -4.15
C GLY A 484 32.58 14.17 -5.15
N LEU A 485 33.52 13.97 -6.07
CA LEU A 485 33.45 12.94 -7.12
C LEU A 485 33.97 11.55 -6.68
N VAL A 486 34.64 11.45 -5.53
CA VAL A 486 35.36 10.23 -5.11
C VAL A 486 34.51 9.33 -4.18
N GLU A 487 33.64 9.91 -3.36
CA GLU A 487 32.95 9.21 -2.26
C GLU A 487 31.49 8.88 -2.61
N VAL A 488 31.27 8.13 -3.69
CA VAL A 488 29.94 7.81 -4.26
C VAL A 488 28.91 7.34 -3.22
N HIS A 489 29.32 6.51 -2.26
CA HIS A 489 28.45 6.02 -1.18
C HIS A 489 27.94 7.14 -0.25
N ARG A 490 28.71 8.23 -0.06
CA ARG A 490 28.24 9.41 0.69
C ARG A 490 27.20 10.16 -0.12
N THR A 491 27.45 10.42 -1.41
CA THR A 491 26.49 11.08 -2.32
C THR A 491 25.12 10.38 -2.32
N THR A 492 25.09 9.05 -2.46
CA THR A 492 23.84 8.27 -2.42
C THR A 492 23.14 8.35 -1.06
N SER A 493 23.91 8.39 0.04
CA SER A 493 23.35 8.50 1.38
C SER A 493 22.74 9.89 1.64
N SER A 494 23.41 10.93 1.15
CA SER A 494 22.98 12.32 1.26
C SER A 494 21.78 12.64 0.39
N LEU A 495 21.64 12.05 -0.80
CA LEU A 495 20.43 12.17 -1.63
C LEU A 495 19.19 11.60 -0.91
N ASN A 496 19.32 10.44 -0.26
CA ASN A 496 18.24 9.88 0.57
C ASN A 496 17.94 10.74 1.81
N GLY A 497 18.99 11.27 2.48
CA GLY A 497 18.82 12.21 3.58
C GLY A 497 18.06 13.47 3.17
N LEU A 498 18.47 14.08 2.06
CA LEU A 498 17.83 15.25 1.44
C LEU A 498 16.37 14.99 1.06
N GLN A 499 16.07 13.85 0.43
CA GLN A 499 14.70 13.42 0.12
C GLN A 499 13.80 13.50 1.37
N MET A 500 14.29 12.96 2.49
CA MET A 500 13.51 12.82 3.71
C MET A 500 13.29 14.15 4.47
N ILE A 501 14.20 15.13 4.31
CA ILE A 501 14.09 16.46 4.95
C ILE A 501 13.58 17.57 4.02
N ALA A 502 13.47 17.35 2.71
CA ALA A 502 13.09 18.37 1.71
C ALA A 502 11.80 19.14 2.07
N ASN A 503 10.74 18.41 2.49
CA ASN A 503 9.46 18.98 2.92
C ASN A 503 9.53 19.72 4.28
N VAL A 504 10.54 19.46 5.11
CA VAL A 504 10.81 20.25 6.32
C VAL A 504 11.55 21.53 5.94
N MET A 505 12.61 21.41 5.13
CA MET A 505 13.37 22.54 4.62
C MET A 505 12.49 23.55 3.88
N SER A 506 11.54 23.09 3.04
CA SER A 506 10.66 23.98 2.26
C SER A 506 9.71 24.84 3.11
N LYS A 507 9.52 24.49 4.40
CA LYS A 507 8.65 25.21 5.35
C LYS A 507 9.43 26.04 6.36
N THR A 508 10.74 25.82 6.49
CA THR A 508 11.56 26.46 7.53
C THR A 508 12.29 27.66 6.95
N LYS A 509 12.25 28.79 7.66
CA LYS A 509 12.91 30.04 7.28
C LYS A 509 14.42 29.85 7.08
N GLY A 510 14.97 30.49 6.05
CA GLY A 510 16.35 30.39 5.56
C GLY A 510 16.67 29.04 4.91
N PHE A 511 16.32 27.92 5.53
CA PHE A 511 16.60 26.58 5.01
C PHE A 511 15.96 26.31 3.64
N ARG A 512 14.80 26.91 3.34
CA ARG A 512 14.16 26.83 2.02
C ARG A 512 15.01 27.43 0.88
N CYS A 513 15.84 28.43 1.16
CA CYS A 513 16.71 29.08 0.16
C CYS A 513 17.82 28.14 -0.38
N HIS A 514 18.19 27.10 0.36
CA HIS A 514 19.18 26.11 -0.09
C HIS A 514 18.62 25.13 -1.14
N ILE A 515 17.29 24.98 -1.26
CA ILE A 515 16.67 23.89 -2.04
C ILE A 515 17.04 23.96 -3.53
N THR A 516 16.98 25.14 -4.13
CA THR A 516 17.29 25.36 -5.57
C THR A 516 18.76 25.08 -5.88
N ALA A 517 19.69 25.48 -5.01
CA ALA A 517 21.10 25.11 -5.12
C ALA A 517 21.33 23.60 -4.99
N LEU A 518 20.65 22.94 -4.05
CA LEU A 518 20.72 21.48 -3.86
C LEU A 518 20.11 20.70 -5.05
N LEU A 519 19.05 21.21 -5.68
CA LEU A 519 18.50 20.67 -6.93
C LEU A 519 19.56 20.69 -8.04
N ALA A 520 20.24 21.83 -8.24
CA ALA A 520 21.29 21.97 -9.24
C ALA A 520 22.51 21.06 -8.95
N LEU A 521 22.95 20.98 -7.70
CA LEU A 521 24.06 20.11 -7.28
C LEU A 521 23.72 18.61 -7.35
N ALA A 522 22.45 18.23 -7.21
CA ALA A 522 22.01 16.84 -7.34
C ALA A 522 21.82 16.39 -8.80
N LEU A 523 21.80 17.33 -9.76
CA LEU A 523 21.53 17.05 -11.18
C LEU A 523 22.56 16.10 -11.86
N PRO A 524 23.88 16.17 -11.57
CA PRO A 524 24.86 15.16 -11.98
C PRO A 524 24.71 13.79 -11.29
N GLY A 525 23.70 13.63 -10.44
CA GLY A 525 23.28 12.33 -9.91
C GLY A 525 22.46 11.50 -10.89
N ILE A 526 21.91 12.10 -11.96
CA ILE A 526 21.34 11.37 -13.10
C ILE A 526 22.49 10.89 -13.98
N ASP A 527 22.79 9.60 -13.90
CA ASP A 527 23.92 8.93 -14.54
C ASP A 527 23.52 7.50 -14.95
N ALA A 528 23.69 7.17 -16.24
CA ALA A 528 23.41 5.83 -16.77
C ALA A 528 24.35 4.74 -16.19
N ASN A 529 25.52 5.14 -15.68
CA ASN A 529 26.48 4.22 -15.07
C ASN A 529 26.11 3.85 -13.61
N ASP A 530 25.33 4.69 -12.92
CA ASP A 530 24.85 4.44 -11.56
C ASP A 530 23.33 4.68 -11.48
N LEU A 531 22.60 3.64 -11.85
CA LEU A 531 21.14 3.59 -11.79
C LEU A 531 20.60 3.74 -10.35
N GLY A 532 21.39 3.35 -9.33
CA GLY A 532 21.03 3.54 -7.92
C GLY A 532 21.07 5.02 -7.51
N LYS A 533 22.17 5.72 -7.85
CA LYS A 533 22.31 7.18 -7.67
C LYS A 533 21.21 7.92 -8.41
N THR A 534 20.94 7.54 -9.66
CA THR A 534 19.84 8.09 -10.48
C THR A 534 18.48 7.95 -9.78
N GLN A 535 18.16 6.75 -9.25
CA GLN A 535 16.91 6.53 -8.52
C GLN A 535 16.77 7.45 -7.31
N PHE A 536 17.84 7.64 -6.52
CA PHE A 536 17.79 8.51 -5.34
C PHE A 536 17.69 10.00 -5.71
N THR A 537 18.36 10.45 -6.76
CA THR A 537 18.19 11.82 -7.30
C THR A 537 16.75 12.06 -7.76
N LEU A 538 16.13 11.12 -8.48
CA LEU A 538 14.74 11.23 -8.91
C LEU A 538 13.77 11.27 -7.72
N ASN A 539 13.99 10.46 -6.67
CA ASN A 539 13.16 10.48 -5.46
C ASN A 539 13.29 11.82 -4.69
N PHE A 540 14.48 12.41 -4.63
CA PHE A 540 14.69 13.75 -4.07
C PHE A 540 13.91 14.80 -4.87
N PHE A 541 14.04 14.81 -6.20
CA PHE A 541 13.31 15.72 -7.08
C PHE A 541 11.78 15.54 -6.96
N GLN A 542 11.30 14.30 -6.83
CA GLN A 542 9.88 14.00 -6.56
C GLN A 542 9.41 14.69 -5.26
N SER A 543 10.20 14.57 -4.20
CA SER A 543 9.85 15.10 -2.87
C SER A 543 9.85 16.63 -2.85
N VAL A 544 10.76 17.27 -3.60
CA VAL A 544 10.77 18.72 -3.80
C VAL A 544 9.59 19.19 -4.66
N ALA A 545 9.30 18.52 -5.78
CA ALA A 545 8.18 18.86 -6.67
C ALA A 545 6.79 18.70 -6.01
N TYR A 546 6.66 17.83 -5.02
CA TYR A 546 5.48 17.75 -4.16
C TYR A 546 5.44 18.82 -3.04
N SER A 547 6.52 19.59 -2.83
CA SER A 547 6.64 20.56 -1.73
C SER A 547 6.66 22.03 -2.18
N ILE A 548 7.13 22.32 -3.40
CA ILE A 548 7.32 23.68 -3.91
C ILE A 548 6.77 23.83 -5.34
N PRO A 549 6.34 25.03 -5.77
CA PRO A 549 6.03 25.29 -7.17
C PRO A 549 7.31 25.49 -7.98
N MET A 550 7.36 24.92 -9.18
CA MET A 550 8.43 25.15 -10.16
C MET A 550 8.07 26.38 -11.02
N VAL A 551 7.97 27.53 -10.36
CA VAL A 551 7.53 28.81 -10.92
C VAL A 551 8.54 29.89 -10.55
N PRO A 552 9.09 30.67 -11.50
CA PRO A 552 9.87 31.86 -11.19
C PRO A 552 9.00 32.88 -10.43
N LEU A 553 9.46 33.32 -9.25
CA LEU A 553 8.75 34.26 -8.38
C LEU A 553 9.28 35.71 -8.51
N VAL A 554 10.18 35.95 -9.46
CA VAL A 554 10.68 37.28 -9.83
C VAL A 554 9.56 38.06 -10.53
N LYS A 555 9.40 39.34 -10.16
CA LYS A 555 8.42 40.26 -10.76
C LYS A 555 9.19 41.39 -11.47
N ASP A 556 8.66 41.89 -12.58
CA ASP A 556 9.33 42.91 -13.42
C ASP A 556 9.68 44.21 -12.69
N ASN A 557 9.03 44.50 -11.55
CA ASN A 557 9.21 45.71 -10.75
C ASN A 557 9.98 45.48 -9.43
N ASP A 558 10.41 44.25 -9.11
CA ASP A 558 11.20 43.98 -7.90
C ASP A 558 12.70 44.25 -8.14
N SER A 559 13.48 44.49 -7.07
CA SER A 559 14.93 44.77 -7.14
C SER A 559 15.81 43.56 -7.52
N VAL A 560 15.21 42.39 -7.68
CA VAL A 560 15.87 41.10 -7.91
C VAL A 560 15.49 40.60 -9.30
N HIS A 561 16.48 40.46 -10.18
CA HIS A 561 16.25 40.03 -11.58
C HIS A 561 17.00 38.75 -11.97
N ASP A 562 17.94 38.27 -11.16
CA ASP A 562 18.80 37.13 -11.47
C ASP A 562 19.05 36.22 -10.25
N THR A 563 19.86 35.18 -10.44
CA THR A 563 20.28 34.23 -9.40
C THR A 563 21.46 34.72 -8.55
N SER A 564 22.02 35.92 -8.81
CA SER A 564 23.31 36.33 -8.25
C SER A 564 23.29 36.43 -6.72
N LEU A 565 22.24 37.04 -6.15
CA LEU A 565 22.02 37.17 -4.72
C LEU A 565 21.94 35.79 -4.04
N ALA A 566 21.16 34.87 -4.59
CA ALA A 566 21.03 33.52 -4.06
C ALA A 566 22.35 32.73 -4.13
N MET A 567 23.10 32.84 -5.24
CA MET A 567 24.39 32.16 -5.39
C MET A 567 25.44 32.69 -4.42
N GLN A 568 25.52 34.02 -4.23
CA GLN A 568 26.42 34.64 -3.25
C GLN A 568 26.06 34.23 -1.81
N TRP A 569 24.78 34.23 -1.46
CA TRP A 569 24.33 33.84 -0.13
C TRP A 569 24.61 32.36 0.18
N VAL A 570 24.25 31.44 -0.74
CA VAL A 570 24.53 30.01 -0.55
C VAL A 570 26.03 29.73 -0.46
N GLN A 571 26.85 30.39 -1.27
CA GLN A 571 28.32 30.24 -1.21
C GLN A 571 28.87 30.72 0.14
N GLY A 572 28.42 31.88 0.64
CA GLY A 572 28.82 32.40 1.96
C GLY A 572 28.40 31.48 3.11
N GLU A 573 27.19 30.91 3.06
CA GLU A 573 26.76 29.93 4.05
C GLU A 573 27.55 28.62 3.96
N MET A 574 27.88 28.14 2.76
CA MET A 574 28.77 26.96 2.61
C MET A 574 30.15 27.19 3.23
N GLU A 575 30.77 28.35 2.98
CA GLU A 575 32.05 28.74 3.59
C GLU A 575 31.95 28.87 5.12
N ARG A 576 30.79 29.32 5.64
CA ARG A 576 30.49 29.30 7.07
C ARG A 576 30.41 27.87 7.61
N MET A 577 29.75 26.95 6.91
CA MET A 577 29.65 25.55 7.34
C MET A 577 31.01 24.85 7.36
N GLU A 578 31.90 25.14 6.41
CA GLU A 578 33.27 24.61 6.40
C GLU A 578 34.13 25.19 7.53
N ARG A 579 34.01 26.50 7.81
CA ARG A 579 34.77 27.19 8.85
C ARG A 579 34.37 26.80 10.27
N GLU A 580 33.07 26.65 10.54
CA GLU A 580 32.55 26.38 11.89
C GLU A 580 32.62 24.91 12.30
N GLY A 581 32.70 23.98 11.34
CA GLY A 581 32.84 22.55 11.62
C GLY A 581 31.72 22.02 12.53
N GLN A 582 32.05 21.11 13.44
CA GLN A 582 31.04 20.40 14.26
C GLN A 582 30.20 21.33 15.15
N ASP A 583 30.69 22.54 15.45
CA ASP A 583 30.04 23.52 16.31
C ASP A 583 29.02 24.43 15.60
N ILE A 584 28.78 24.22 14.30
CA ILE A 584 27.88 25.03 13.47
C ILE A 584 26.49 25.22 14.10
N LYS A 585 26.07 26.49 14.21
CA LYS A 585 24.74 26.91 14.66
C LYS A 585 24.21 27.96 13.70
N LEU A 586 23.09 27.66 13.06
CA LEU A 586 22.38 28.54 12.15
C LEU A 586 20.97 28.76 12.70
N ASP A 587 20.64 29.98 13.06
CA ASP A 587 19.29 30.35 13.51
C ASP A 587 18.73 31.50 12.66
N TYR A 588 18.40 31.17 11.42
CA TYR A 588 17.89 32.11 10.41
C TYR A 588 16.59 32.83 10.80
N GLU A 589 15.85 32.36 11.81
CA GLU A 589 14.72 33.10 12.39
C GLU A 589 15.19 34.42 13.03
N THR A 590 16.40 34.42 13.62
CA THR A 590 17.03 35.58 14.27
C THR A 590 18.06 36.29 13.40
N GLU A 591 18.73 35.56 12.50
CA GLU A 591 19.84 36.08 11.69
C GLU A 591 19.39 36.82 10.41
N ILE A 592 18.19 36.54 9.87
CA ILE A 592 17.75 37.05 8.56
C ILE A 592 16.36 37.69 8.68
N SER A 593 16.14 38.85 8.05
CA SER A 593 14.81 39.47 7.97
C SER A 593 13.88 38.75 6.99
N ASP A 594 12.57 38.85 7.18
CA ASP A 594 11.58 38.22 6.29
C ASP A 594 11.65 38.77 4.85
N GLU A 595 12.10 40.02 4.68
CA GLU A 595 12.27 40.68 3.38
C GLU A 595 13.53 40.18 2.67
N ASP A 596 14.68 40.14 3.37
CA ASP A 596 15.93 39.62 2.82
C ASP A 596 15.78 38.16 2.41
N GLU A 597 15.15 37.34 3.25
CA GLU A 597 14.92 35.93 2.98
C GLU A 597 13.99 35.73 1.76
N ALA A 598 12.93 36.53 1.65
CA ALA A 598 12.04 36.49 0.48
C ALA A 598 12.76 36.89 -0.81
N ASN A 599 13.65 37.88 -0.75
CA ASN A 599 14.44 38.35 -1.89
C ASN A 599 15.49 37.31 -2.33
N ILE A 600 16.17 36.68 -1.37
CA ILE A 600 17.07 35.53 -1.64
C ILE A 600 16.29 34.38 -2.29
N LEU A 601 15.11 34.03 -1.76
CA LEU A 601 14.32 32.94 -2.33
C LEU A 601 13.85 33.26 -3.75
N ARG A 602 13.33 34.48 -4.00
CA ARG A 602 12.94 34.96 -5.34
C ARG A 602 14.11 34.88 -6.32
N SER A 603 15.28 35.40 -5.95
CA SER A 603 16.52 35.29 -6.74
C SER A 603 16.80 33.83 -7.12
N SER A 604 16.68 32.92 -6.16
CA SER A 604 16.93 31.49 -6.37
C SER A 604 15.93 30.84 -7.35
N THR A 605 14.69 31.34 -7.44
CA THR A 605 13.68 30.81 -8.37
C THR A 605 13.91 31.19 -9.83
N ALA A 606 14.73 32.21 -10.12
CA ALA A 606 15.05 32.58 -11.50
C ALA A 606 15.75 31.44 -12.27
N GLY A 607 16.58 30.63 -11.58
CA GLY A 607 17.29 29.48 -12.16
C GLY A 607 16.42 28.25 -12.45
N LEU A 608 15.12 28.25 -12.08
CA LEU A 608 14.26 27.07 -12.26
C LEU A 608 14.04 26.71 -13.73
N GLY A 609 14.02 27.69 -14.63
CA GLY A 609 13.89 27.44 -16.07
C GLY A 609 15.08 26.67 -16.65
N GLU A 610 16.29 27.11 -16.31
CA GLU A 610 17.53 26.42 -16.70
C GLU A 610 17.60 25.01 -16.09
N PHE A 611 17.20 24.87 -14.81
CA PHE A 611 17.13 23.57 -14.14
C PHE A 611 16.20 22.59 -14.87
N VAL A 612 14.99 23.01 -15.27
CA VAL A 612 14.03 22.13 -15.98
C VAL A 612 14.59 21.71 -17.35
N ILE A 613 15.21 22.63 -18.08
CA ILE A 613 15.84 22.32 -19.39
C ILE A 613 17.01 21.34 -19.20
N ALA A 614 17.88 21.57 -18.22
CA ALA A 614 19.03 20.72 -17.93
C ALA A 614 18.60 19.33 -17.39
N LEU A 615 17.52 19.26 -16.61
CA LEU A 615 16.89 18.02 -16.17
C LEU A 615 16.38 17.18 -17.34
N LEU A 616 15.60 17.79 -18.24
CA LEU A 616 15.12 17.08 -19.44
C LEU A 616 16.28 16.61 -20.30
N GLY A 617 17.31 17.44 -20.51
CA GLY A 617 18.53 17.04 -21.22
C GLY A 617 19.23 15.83 -20.58
N LYS A 618 19.41 15.84 -19.25
CA LYS A 618 20.00 14.70 -18.51
C LYS A 618 19.13 13.45 -18.58
N VAL A 619 17.81 13.58 -18.53
CA VAL A 619 16.88 12.45 -18.72
C VAL A 619 16.99 11.90 -20.13
N PHE A 620 17.06 12.73 -21.18
CA PHE A 620 17.25 12.24 -22.56
C PHE A 620 18.56 11.48 -22.72
N THR A 621 19.68 12.01 -22.23
CA THR A 621 20.97 11.31 -22.24
C THR A 621 20.92 10.00 -21.43
N LEU A 622 20.21 9.96 -20.30
CA LEU A 622 19.98 8.71 -19.56
C LEU A 622 19.24 7.69 -20.44
N LEU A 623 18.12 8.08 -21.05
CA LEU A 623 17.29 7.20 -21.86
C LEU A 623 18.05 6.63 -23.08
N GLU A 624 18.86 7.44 -23.75
CA GLU A 624 19.73 7.03 -24.87
C GLU A 624 20.79 6.00 -24.48
N ASN A 625 21.22 5.99 -23.21
CA ASN A 625 22.27 5.13 -22.68
C ASN A 625 21.74 4.03 -21.74
N LEU A 626 20.42 3.86 -21.61
CA LEU A 626 19.85 2.75 -20.83
C LEU A 626 20.17 1.41 -21.50
N PRO A 627 20.69 0.41 -20.76
CA PRO A 627 20.97 -0.91 -21.31
C PRO A 627 19.67 -1.65 -21.67
N ASP A 628 19.77 -2.59 -22.62
CA ASP A 628 18.62 -3.31 -23.14
C ASP A 628 18.07 -4.33 -22.13
N ALA A 629 16.94 -3.99 -21.51
CA ALA A 629 16.28 -4.81 -20.49
C ALA A 629 15.64 -6.11 -21.03
N SER A 630 15.59 -6.31 -22.36
CA SER A 630 14.89 -7.44 -23.00
C SER A 630 15.37 -8.83 -22.57
N HIS A 631 16.55 -8.96 -21.98
CA HIS A 631 17.13 -10.25 -21.58
C HIS A 631 16.88 -10.68 -20.12
N ILE A 632 16.32 -9.84 -19.25
CA ILE A 632 16.22 -10.15 -17.80
C ILE A 632 14.79 -9.92 -17.27
N ARG A 633 14.22 -10.96 -16.64
CA ARG A 633 12.85 -10.92 -16.10
C ARG A 633 12.77 -10.16 -14.77
N GLY A 634 12.43 -8.87 -14.85
CA GLY A 634 11.66 -8.14 -13.82
C GLY A 634 12.34 -7.86 -12.48
N GLY A 635 12.41 -6.59 -12.10
CA GLY A 635 12.99 -6.13 -10.83
C GLY A 635 14.48 -5.81 -10.93
N THR A 636 14.97 -5.50 -12.13
CA THR A 636 16.35 -5.06 -12.36
C THR A 636 16.54 -3.59 -11.92
N PRO A 637 17.78 -3.09 -11.78
CA PRO A 637 18.03 -1.67 -11.52
C PRO A 637 17.41 -0.74 -12.58
N GLU A 638 17.39 -1.16 -13.84
CA GLU A 638 16.77 -0.45 -14.97
C GLU A 638 15.26 -0.29 -14.75
N ASP A 639 14.55 -1.38 -14.42
CA ASP A 639 13.11 -1.34 -14.11
C ASP A 639 12.82 -0.32 -12.99
N ASN A 640 13.68 -0.26 -11.95
CA ASN A 640 13.50 0.67 -10.84
C ASN A 640 13.62 2.14 -11.27
N VAL A 641 14.59 2.46 -12.14
CA VAL A 641 14.75 3.81 -12.71
C VAL A 641 13.60 4.15 -13.67
N ILE A 642 13.21 3.22 -14.54
CA ILE A 642 12.11 3.37 -15.50
C ILE A 642 10.78 3.64 -14.76
N ASN A 643 10.55 3.02 -13.59
CA ASN A 643 9.39 3.32 -12.73
C ASN A 643 9.55 4.63 -11.93
N ALA A 644 10.77 5.05 -11.56
CA ALA A 644 11.02 6.28 -10.81
C ALA A 644 10.87 7.56 -11.66
N LEU A 645 11.22 7.50 -12.95
CA LEU A 645 11.12 8.63 -13.88
C LEU A 645 9.73 9.28 -13.93
N PRO A 646 8.62 8.58 -14.25
CA PRO A 646 7.30 9.20 -14.25
C PRO A 646 6.82 9.56 -12.84
N ALA A 647 7.27 8.85 -11.80
CA ALA A 647 6.92 9.16 -10.41
C ALA A 647 7.47 10.53 -9.96
N ALA A 648 8.68 10.87 -10.40
CA ALA A 648 9.32 12.17 -10.17
C ALA A 648 8.84 13.27 -11.12
N LEU A 649 8.68 12.96 -12.41
CA LEU A 649 8.32 13.96 -13.42
C LEU A 649 6.83 14.35 -13.41
N SER A 650 5.92 13.47 -12.98
CA SER A 650 4.48 13.82 -12.86
C SER A 650 4.21 15.02 -11.94
N PRO A 651 4.65 15.04 -10.66
CA PRO A 651 4.48 16.22 -9.82
C PRO A 651 5.29 17.42 -10.31
N LEU A 652 6.47 17.19 -10.90
CA LEU A 652 7.30 18.27 -11.44
C LEU A 652 6.57 19.01 -12.56
N PHE A 653 6.07 18.30 -13.58
CA PHE A 653 5.28 18.90 -14.65
C PHE A 653 4.01 19.58 -14.14
N ALA A 654 3.34 19.00 -13.14
CA ALA A 654 2.14 19.58 -12.52
C ALA A 654 2.42 20.84 -11.66
N SER A 655 3.69 21.13 -11.38
CA SER A 655 4.14 22.30 -10.61
C SER A 655 4.76 23.41 -11.46
N LEU A 656 4.90 23.22 -12.79
CA LEU A 656 5.49 24.20 -13.71
C LEU A 656 4.59 25.43 -13.91
N SER A 657 5.21 26.58 -14.20
CA SER A 657 4.49 27.71 -14.79
C SER A 657 4.02 27.39 -16.23
N PRO A 658 3.01 28.09 -16.79
CA PRO A 658 2.56 27.87 -18.16
C PRO A 658 3.67 27.99 -19.21
N GLU A 659 4.62 28.90 -19.01
CA GLU A 659 5.76 29.15 -19.91
C GLU A 659 6.81 28.03 -19.84
N LEU A 660 7.13 27.56 -18.62
CA LEU A 660 8.03 26.43 -18.44
C LEU A 660 7.40 25.12 -18.91
N PHE A 661 6.07 24.98 -18.79
CA PHE A 661 5.33 23.87 -19.37
C PHE A 661 5.42 23.85 -20.90
N ASP A 662 5.24 25.00 -21.56
CA ASP A 662 5.36 25.11 -23.02
C ASP A 662 6.80 24.81 -23.48
N THR A 663 7.80 25.28 -22.73
CA THR A 663 9.23 24.96 -22.95
C THR A 663 9.50 23.46 -22.82
N ALA A 664 8.94 22.80 -21.79
CA ALA A 664 9.07 21.36 -21.59
C ALA A 664 8.38 20.55 -22.72
N LEU A 665 7.20 20.99 -23.16
CA LEU A 665 6.47 20.41 -24.29
C LEU A 665 7.25 20.52 -25.60
N GLU A 666 7.85 21.68 -25.89
CA GLU A 666 8.72 21.85 -27.06
C GLU A 666 9.92 20.90 -27.02
N LYS A 667 10.65 20.82 -25.89
CA LYS A 667 11.78 19.89 -25.74
C LYS A 667 11.38 18.42 -25.90
N LEU A 668 10.26 18.01 -25.29
CA LEU A 668 9.79 16.62 -25.36
C LEU A 668 9.29 16.24 -26.77
N SER A 669 8.57 17.13 -27.45
CA SER A 669 8.12 16.95 -28.83
C SER A 669 9.29 16.92 -29.84
N SER A 670 10.29 17.80 -29.64
CA SER A 670 11.53 17.80 -30.42
C SER A 670 12.30 16.49 -30.29
N PHE A 671 12.47 15.98 -29.06
CA PHE A 671 13.13 14.68 -28.83
C PHE A 671 12.38 13.52 -29.49
N VAL A 672 11.07 13.39 -29.25
CA VAL A 672 10.24 12.25 -29.75
C VAL A 672 10.09 12.23 -31.28
N SER A 673 10.17 13.39 -31.94
CA SER A 673 10.13 13.49 -33.40
C SER A 673 11.47 13.18 -34.08
N THR A 674 12.60 13.36 -33.39
CA THR A 674 13.95 13.24 -33.97
C THR A 674 14.73 12.00 -33.52
N HIS A 675 14.41 11.45 -32.34
CA HIS A 675 15.11 10.32 -31.73
C HIS A 675 14.17 9.11 -31.56
N VAL A 676 14.67 7.92 -31.95
CA VAL A 676 13.97 6.63 -31.79
C VAL A 676 14.80 5.73 -30.90
N VAL A 677 14.50 5.72 -29.60
CA VAL A 677 15.27 4.99 -28.59
C VAL A 677 14.49 3.77 -28.11
N HIS A 678 14.49 2.70 -28.91
CA HIS A 678 13.63 1.53 -28.70
C HIS A 678 13.74 0.90 -27.30
N GLN A 679 14.94 0.86 -26.71
CA GLN A 679 15.16 0.35 -25.34
C GLN A 679 14.43 1.17 -24.27
N ALA A 680 14.35 2.48 -24.46
CA ALA A 680 13.75 3.44 -23.53
C ALA A 680 12.25 3.72 -23.79
N ARG A 681 11.62 2.95 -24.68
CA ARG A 681 10.23 3.13 -25.14
C ARG A 681 9.24 3.34 -23.99
N ASP A 682 9.21 2.43 -23.02
CA ASP A 682 8.19 2.46 -21.97
C ASP A 682 8.41 3.62 -21.00
N ALA A 683 9.67 3.92 -20.67
CA ALA A 683 10.04 5.09 -19.86
C ALA A 683 9.61 6.41 -20.53
N MET A 684 9.96 6.61 -21.80
CA MET A 684 9.62 7.82 -22.54
C MET A 684 8.10 7.94 -22.75
N ALA A 685 7.40 6.83 -22.99
CA ALA A 685 5.94 6.82 -23.11
C ALA A 685 5.25 7.21 -21.79
N TRP A 686 5.77 6.77 -20.64
CA TRP A 686 5.26 7.20 -19.32
C TRP A 686 5.58 8.66 -19.01
N ILE A 687 6.72 9.19 -19.48
CA ILE A 687 7.05 10.62 -19.38
C ILE A 687 6.08 11.47 -20.20
N LEU A 688 5.74 11.06 -21.43
CA LEU A 688 4.71 11.74 -22.22
C LEU A 688 3.34 11.68 -21.53
N ASN A 689 2.94 10.52 -20.98
CA ASN A 689 1.69 10.41 -20.24
C ASN A 689 1.64 11.35 -19.02
N ALA A 690 2.74 11.48 -18.28
CA ALA A 690 2.87 12.40 -17.16
C ALA A 690 2.65 13.87 -17.59
N LEU A 691 3.21 14.29 -18.72
CA LEU A 691 3.00 15.64 -19.26
C LEU A 691 1.56 15.84 -19.76
N CYS A 692 1.02 14.86 -20.50
CA CYS A 692 -0.31 14.95 -21.12
C CYS A 692 -1.43 15.09 -20.08
N LYS A 693 -1.29 14.43 -18.92
CA LYS A 693 -2.23 14.55 -17.78
C LYS A 693 -2.33 15.96 -17.19
N VAL A 694 -1.26 16.75 -17.25
CA VAL A 694 -1.23 18.11 -16.68
C VAL A 694 -1.98 19.10 -17.56
N ASN A 695 -1.79 19.03 -18.88
CA ASN A 695 -2.53 19.84 -19.84
C ASN A 695 -2.85 19.05 -21.13
N PRO A 696 -3.98 18.34 -21.17
CA PRO A 696 -4.39 17.57 -22.33
C PRO A 696 -4.52 18.42 -23.60
N GLU A 697 -5.13 19.60 -23.53
CA GLU A 697 -5.42 20.43 -24.70
C GLU A 697 -4.17 20.86 -25.47
N LYS A 698 -3.14 21.34 -24.76
CA LYS A 698 -1.87 21.71 -25.41
C LYS A 698 -1.10 20.50 -25.93
N THR A 699 -1.09 19.40 -25.17
CA THR A 699 -0.24 18.25 -25.46
C THR A 699 -0.81 17.35 -26.56
N LEU A 700 -2.10 17.01 -26.52
CA LEU A 700 -2.73 16.18 -27.55
C LEU A 700 -2.66 16.82 -28.93
N LYS A 701 -2.82 18.15 -29.01
CA LYS A 701 -2.68 18.95 -30.24
C LYS A 701 -1.31 18.83 -30.91
N VAL A 702 -0.25 18.60 -30.14
CA VAL A 702 1.11 18.39 -30.67
C VAL A 702 1.36 16.91 -30.95
N PHE A 703 1.11 16.03 -29.98
CA PHE A 703 1.52 14.63 -30.08
C PHE A 703 0.65 13.77 -30.99
N ILE A 704 -0.69 13.94 -31.02
CA ILE A 704 -1.55 13.07 -31.83
C ILE A 704 -1.25 13.21 -33.33
N PRO A 705 -1.25 14.42 -33.94
CA PRO A 705 -0.98 14.55 -35.37
C PRO A 705 0.44 14.09 -35.74
N MET A 706 1.44 14.44 -34.92
CA MET A 706 2.83 14.06 -35.11
C MET A 706 3.01 12.53 -35.12
N LEU A 707 2.44 11.83 -34.12
CA LEU A 707 2.58 10.38 -34.00
C LEU A 707 1.80 9.64 -35.10
N ILE A 708 0.61 10.11 -35.49
CA ILE A 708 -0.14 9.50 -36.60
C ILE A 708 0.61 9.62 -37.93
N VAL A 709 1.21 10.77 -38.22
CA VAL A 709 2.04 10.97 -39.43
C VAL A 709 3.26 10.05 -39.40
N ASN A 710 3.99 9.97 -38.28
CA ASN A 710 5.16 9.10 -38.18
C ASN A 710 4.80 7.61 -38.29
N ILE A 711 3.71 7.16 -37.66
CA ILE A 711 3.20 5.78 -37.79
C ILE A 711 2.87 5.44 -39.25
N ARG A 712 2.20 6.33 -39.99
CA ARG A 712 1.92 6.14 -41.42
C ARG A 712 3.19 6.08 -42.24
N ASN A 713 4.17 6.96 -41.97
CA ASN A 713 5.44 6.96 -42.69
C ASN A 713 6.22 5.64 -42.50
N GLU A 714 6.27 5.12 -41.28
CA GLU A 714 6.92 3.82 -41.00
C GLU A 714 6.24 2.65 -41.72
N ILE A 715 4.92 2.66 -41.84
CA ILE A 715 4.16 1.58 -42.49
C ILE A 715 4.23 1.70 -44.03
N ASP A 716 3.91 2.86 -44.60
CA ASP A 716 3.80 3.04 -46.05
C ASP A 716 5.17 3.13 -46.75
N TYR A 717 6.17 3.79 -46.16
CA TYR A 717 7.49 4.01 -46.79
C TYR A 717 8.59 3.06 -46.29
N ASN A 718 8.67 2.80 -44.98
CA ASN A 718 9.69 1.88 -44.43
C ASN A 718 9.23 0.40 -44.41
N HIS A 719 7.97 0.14 -44.77
CA HIS A 719 7.35 -1.18 -44.77
C HIS A 719 7.48 -1.90 -43.41
N ALA A 720 7.41 -1.16 -42.30
CA ALA A 720 7.40 -1.70 -40.96
C ALA A 720 6.16 -2.57 -40.71
N ALA A 721 6.33 -3.67 -39.97
CA ALA A 721 5.30 -4.67 -39.71
C ALA A 721 4.65 -5.30 -40.97
N SER A 722 5.33 -5.29 -42.12
CA SER A 722 4.86 -5.93 -43.35
C SER A 722 4.88 -7.47 -43.29
N ASP A 723 5.99 -8.04 -42.83
CA ASP A 723 6.17 -9.49 -42.66
C ASP A 723 6.02 -9.95 -41.21
N ARG A 724 5.91 -11.27 -41.04
CA ARG A 724 5.90 -11.92 -39.72
C ARG A 724 7.30 -11.96 -39.10
N SER A 725 7.44 -11.40 -37.91
CA SER A 725 8.53 -11.70 -36.97
C SER A 725 8.28 -13.07 -36.33
N SER A 726 9.10 -14.07 -36.68
CA SER A 726 9.03 -15.44 -36.15
C SER A 726 10.00 -15.73 -34.98
N GLY A 727 10.65 -14.69 -34.45
CA GLY A 727 11.48 -14.73 -33.24
C GLY A 727 10.82 -13.99 -32.07
N THR A 728 11.49 -13.97 -30.91
CA THR A 728 11.06 -13.20 -29.72
C THR A 728 11.27 -11.70 -29.86
N ASP A 729 12.15 -11.28 -30.77
CA ASP A 729 12.69 -9.93 -30.83
C ASP A 729 12.11 -9.16 -32.03
N TYR A 730 11.96 -7.84 -31.87
CA TYR A 730 11.49 -6.95 -32.93
C TYR A 730 12.53 -6.81 -34.05
N LEU A 731 12.09 -6.92 -35.30
CA LEU A 731 12.93 -6.63 -36.46
C LEU A 731 13.43 -5.18 -36.37
N PRO A 732 14.67 -4.85 -36.78
CA PRO A 732 15.20 -3.49 -36.70
C PRO A 732 14.29 -2.42 -37.35
N ARG A 733 13.66 -2.75 -38.49
CA ARG A 733 12.69 -1.88 -39.18
C ARG A 733 11.39 -1.62 -38.39
N ASP A 734 10.99 -2.55 -37.51
CA ASP A 734 9.75 -2.44 -36.73
C ASP A 734 9.94 -1.59 -35.46
N ARG A 735 11.19 -1.31 -35.07
CA ARG A 735 11.53 -0.65 -33.80
C ARG A 735 10.99 0.78 -33.70
N ALA A 736 11.01 1.53 -34.80
CA ALA A 736 10.47 2.90 -34.91
C ALA A 736 8.95 2.92 -34.86
N LEU A 737 8.29 2.01 -35.58
CA LEU A 737 6.84 1.85 -35.50
C LEU A 737 6.39 1.52 -34.06
N VAL A 738 7.05 0.54 -33.40
CA VAL A 738 6.74 0.17 -32.01
C VAL A 738 6.98 1.33 -31.05
N TRP A 739 8.01 2.15 -31.27
CA TRP A 739 8.24 3.39 -30.50
C TRP A 739 7.06 4.35 -30.62
N HIS A 740 6.67 4.76 -31.84
CA HIS A 740 5.59 5.73 -32.03
C HIS A 740 4.21 5.19 -31.60
N VAL A 741 3.90 3.90 -31.83
CA VAL A 741 2.64 3.29 -31.38
C VAL A 741 2.55 3.25 -29.85
N SER A 742 3.64 2.96 -29.14
CA SER A 742 3.64 2.97 -27.67
C SER A 742 3.55 4.39 -27.09
N MET A 743 4.13 5.41 -27.75
CA MET A 743 3.89 6.81 -27.40
C MET A 743 2.41 7.16 -27.55
N LEU A 744 1.80 6.87 -28.70
CA LEU A 744 0.39 7.14 -28.97
C LEU A 744 -0.51 6.40 -27.94
N GLY A 745 -0.17 5.15 -27.66
CA GLY A 745 -0.78 4.32 -26.63
C GLY A 745 -0.74 4.90 -25.22
N MET A 746 0.22 5.76 -24.89
CA MET A 746 0.30 6.41 -23.57
C MET A 746 -0.22 7.85 -23.56
N VAL A 747 -0.12 8.57 -24.68
CA VAL A 747 -0.64 9.93 -24.84
C VAL A 747 -2.16 9.99 -24.65
N VAL A 748 -2.90 8.95 -25.04
CA VAL A 748 -4.37 8.89 -24.90
C VAL A 748 -4.89 8.38 -23.54
N VAL A 749 -4.02 8.06 -22.57
CA VAL A 749 -4.44 7.44 -21.28
C VAL A 749 -4.67 8.45 -20.17
N HIS A 750 -5.89 8.43 -19.63
CA HIS A 750 -6.31 9.23 -18.46
C HIS A 750 -6.10 10.74 -18.64
N VAL A 751 -6.36 11.23 -19.85
CA VAL A 751 -6.31 12.65 -20.26
C VAL A 751 -7.71 13.27 -20.36
N GLY A 752 -8.77 12.48 -20.21
CA GLY A 752 -10.15 12.92 -20.13
C GLY A 752 -10.80 13.17 -21.50
N ASN A 753 -11.81 14.04 -21.49
CA ASN A 753 -12.72 14.29 -22.61
C ASN A 753 -12.08 14.97 -23.83
N GLU A 754 -10.89 15.53 -23.69
CA GLU A 754 -10.16 16.19 -24.77
C GLU A 754 -9.86 15.25 -25.95
N VAL A 755 -9.75 13.94 -25.67
CA VAL A 755 -9.55 12.88 -26.67
C VAL A 755 -10.67 12.85 -27.72
N LEU A 756 -11.91 13.24 -27.37
CA LEU A 756 -13.03 13.28 -28.33
C LEU A 756 -12.76 14.19 -29.52
N LYS A 757 -11.97 15.27 -29.36
CA LYS A 757 -11.62 16.17 -30.47
C LYS A 757 -10.87 15.44 -31.60
N TYR A 758 -10.24 14.31 -31.29
CA TYR A 758 -9.41 13.51 -32.19
C TYR A 758 -10.02 12.12 -32.50
N GLN A 759 -11.29 11.88 -32.12
CA GLN A 759 -11.92 10.55 -32.17
C GLN A 759 -11.82 9.87 -33.55
N ASN A 760 -12.02 10.63 -34.63
CA ASN A 760 -11.99 10.12 -36.00
C ASN A 760 -10.57 9.67 -36.39
N GLU A 761 -9.57 10.50 -36.12
CA GLU A 761 -8.17 10.24 -36.47
C GLU A 761 -7.61 9.06 -35.67
N LEU A 762 -8.00 8.96 -34.39
CA LEU A 762 -7.66 7.86 -33.50
C LEU A 762 -8.33 6.53 -33.91
N HIS A 763 -9.58 6.58 -34.40
CA HIS A 763 -10.28 5.41 -34.94
C HIS A 763 -9.68 4.95 -36.27
N ASP A 764 -9.45 5.89 -37.19
CA ASP A 764 -8.89 5.63 -38.52
C ASP A 764 -7.48 5.06 -38.44
N VAL A 765 -6.61 5.59 -37.56
CA VAL A 765 -5.27 5.03 -37.36
C VAL A 765 -5.32 3.65 -36.71
N ALA A 766 -6.25 3.40 -35.76
CA ALA A 766 -6.43 2.07 -35.16
C ALA A 766 -6.79 1.02 -36.22
N LYS A 767 -7.75 1.34 -37.09
CA LYS A 767 -8.20 0.48 -38.19
C LYS A 767 -7.09 0.25 -39.22
N TYR A 768 -6.46 1.32 -39.69
CA TYR A 768 -5.35 1.26 -40.64
C TYR A 768 -4.18 0.38 -40.13
N MET A 769 -3.80 0.52 -38.85
CA MET A 769 -2.79 -0.33 -38.22
C MET A 769 -3.21 -1.81 -38.15
N GLN A 770 -4.47 -2.11 -37.79
CA GLN A 770 -5.00 -3.49 -37.73
C GLN A 770 -5.22 -4.16 -39.11
N GLU A 771 -5.25 -3.37 -40.19
CA GLU A 771 -5.34 -3.86 -41.57
C GLU A 771 -3.96 -4.07 -42.22
N LYS A 772 -2.99 -3.20 -41.92
CA LYS A 772 -1.66 -3.20 -42.56
C LYS A 772 -0.60 -3.98 -41.80
N CYS A 773 -0.59 -3.92 -40.46
CA CYS A 773 0.51 -4.48 -39.66
C CYS A 773 0.32 -5.97 -39.35
N ARG A 774 1.44 -6.70 -39.33
CA ARG A 774 1.56 -8.12 -38.96
C ARG A 774 2.69 -8.31 -37.94
N GLY A 775 2.77 -9.49 -37.33
CA GLY A 775 3.81 -9.84 -36.35
C GLY A 775 3.69 -9.10 -35.00
N LEU A 776 4.77 -9.10 -34.23
CA LEU A 776 4.82 -8.58 -32.84
C LEU A 776 4.30 -7.15 -32.63
N PRO A 777 4.46 -6.17 -33.54
CA PRO A 777 3.95 -4.80 -33.36
C PRO A 777 2.44 -4.71 -33.13
N THR A 778 1.66 -5.70 -33.59
CA THR A 778 0.20 -5.77 -33.40
C THR A 778 -0.25 -5.89 -31.93
N ILE A 779 0.64 -6.36 -31.05
CA ILE A 779 0.39 -6.36 -29.59
C ILE A 779 0.32 -4.92 -29.07
N HIS A 780 1.21 -4.05 -29.52
CA HIS A 780 1.23 -2.62 -29.13
C HIS A 780 0.05 -1.85 -29.70
N ILE A 781 -0.39 -2.19 -30.90
CA ILE A 781 -1.63 -1.65 -31.51
C ILE A 781 -2.85 -2.04 -30.64
N SER A 782 -2.91 -3.29 -30.17
CA SER A 782 -3.96 -3.77 -29.28
C SER A 782 -3.89 -3.12 -27.89
N ASN A 783 -2.69 -2.86 -27.37
CA ASN A 783 -2.49 -2.09 -26.13
C ASN A 783 -2.96 -0.63 -26.29
N TYR A 784 -2.67 0.03 -27.42
CA TYR A 784 -3.18 1.39 -27.72
C TYR A 784 -4.70 1.44 -27.70
N ILE A 785 -5.38 0.47 -28.32
CA ILE A 785 -6.85 0.38 -28.30
C ILE A 785 -7.36 0.19 -26.87
N HIS A 786 -6.78 -0.73 -26.11
CA HIS A 786 -7.11 -0.95 -24.70
C HIS A 786 -6.94 0.32 -23.86
N HIS A 787 -5.83 1.02 -24.02
CA HIS A 787 -5.51 2.29 -23.37
C HIS A 787 -6.47 3.44 -23.73
N LEU A 788 -6.88 3.53 -24.99
CA LEU A 788 -7.92 4.46 -25.43
C LEU A 788 -9.26 4.14 -24.77
N LEU A 789 -9.64 2.85 -24.71
CA LEU A 789 -10.84 2.41 -24.01
C LEU A 789 -10.78 2.73 -22.51
N LEU A 790 -9.65 2.54 -21.81
CA LEU A 790 -9.49 2.93 -20.40
C LEU A 790 -9.81 4.42 -20.18
N ASN A 791 -9.34 5.32 -21.05
CA ASN A 791 -9.63 6.75 -20.95
C ASN A 791 -11.14 7.05 -21.07
N LEU A 792 -11.83 6.35 -21.97
CA LEU A 792 -13.25 6.55 -22.29
C LEU A 792 -14.22 5.85 -21.33
N THR A 793 -13.76 4.88 -20.53
CA THR A 793 -14.63 4.03 -19.69
C THR A 793 -14.38 4.14 -18.18
N HIS A 794 -13.28 4.78 -17.76
CA HIS A 794 -12.91 4.87 -16.34
C HIS A 794 -13.21 6.25 -15.74
N THR A 795 -13.60 6.26 -14.46
CA THR A 795 -13.72 7.48 -13.63
C THR A 795 -12.46 7.63 -12.78
N TYR A 796 -11.72 8.73 -12.94
CA TYR A 796 -10.43 8.99 -12.28
C TYR A 796 -10.22 10.51 -12.10
N PRO A 797 -9.34 10.98 -11.20
CA PRO A 797 -9.04 12.41 -11.09
C PRO A 797 -8.16 12.89 -12.26
N ILE A 798 -8.53 14.00 -12.90
CA ILE A 798 -7.65 14.75 -13.83
C ILE A 798 -6.74 15.70 -13.04
N ASP A 799 -7.17 16.07 -11.84
CA ASP A 799 -6.53 17.09 -11.02
C ASP A 799 -5.14 16.68 -10.49
N SER A 800 -4.09 17.32 -11.00
CA SER A 800 -2.70 17.11 -10.57
C SER A 800 -2.11 18.30 -9.82
N ALA A 801 -2.84 19.41 -9.67
CA ALA A 801 -2.27 20.69 -9.21
C ALA A 801 -1.86 20.68 -7.73
N LEU A 802 -0.73 21.31 -7.42
CA LEU A 802 -0.15 21.36 -6.06
C LEU A 802 -1.01 22.16 -5.06
N TYR A 803 -1.76 23.16 -5.54
CA TYR A 803 -2.55 24.09 -4.72
C TYR A 803 -4.02 24.13 -5.16
N GLU A 804 -4.90 24.64 -4.30
CA GLU A 804 -6.30 24.88 -4.64
C GLU A 804 -6.46 25.95 -5.73
N PRO A 805 -7.52 25.88 -6.58
CA PRO A 805 -7.71 26.80 -7.69
C PRO A 805 -7.68 28.29 -7.30
N GLU A 806 -8.22 28.65 -6.14
CA GLU A 806 -8.24 30.05 -5.68
C GLU A 806 -6.84 30.59 -5.31
N ILE A 807 -5.94 29.72 -4.84
CA ILE A 807 -4.54 30.10 -4.56
C ILE A 807 -3.81 30.34 -5.88
N ILE A 808 -4.05 29.50 -6.89
CA ILE A 808 -3.46 29.64 -8.23
C ILE A 808 -3.96 30.94 -8.90
N LYS A 809 -5.26 31.24 -8.82
CA LYS A 809 -5.84 32.49 -9.37
C LYS A 809 -5.29 33.76 -8.71
N ARG A 810 -5.00 33.74 -7.41
CA ARG A 810 -4.38 34.86 -6.68
C ARG A 810 -2.94 35.13 -7.14
N GLY A 811 -2.28 34.13 -7.74
CA GLY A 811 -0.84 34.12 -7.95
C GLY A 811 -0.11 33.49 -6.75
N LEU A 812 1.02 32.85 -7.05
CA LEU A 812 1.90 32.20 -6.07
C LEU A 812 2.97 33.19 -5.60
N ASP A 813 3.35 33.11 -4.33
CA ASP A 813 4.46 33.90 -3.77
C ASP A 813 5.27 33.00 -2.80
N VAL A 814 6.34 33.56 -2.24
CA VAL A 814 7.25 32.94 -1.26
C VAL A 814 6.50 32.26 -0.10
N GLY A 815 5.33 32.77 0.30
CA GLY A 815 4.52 32.24 1.39
C GLY A 815 3.74 30.95 1.09
N ASP A 816 3.72 30.43 -0.15
CA ASP A 816 3.03 29.17 -0.48
C ASP A 816 3.96 27.94 -0.52
N TRP A 817 5.27 28.15 -0.44
CA TRP A 817 6.25 27.06 -0.34
C TRP A 817 5.96 26.16 0.87
N GLY A 818 5.93 24.84 0.66
CA GLY A 818 5.65 23.85 1.69
C GLY A 818 4.22 23.85 2.26
N LYS A 819 3.31 24.69 1.75
CA LYS A 819 1.93 24.80 2.23
C LYS A 819 1.08 23.62 1.77
N THR A 820 0.31 23.03 2.69
CA THR A 820 -0.54 21.85 2.43
C THR A 820 -2.02 22.19 2.60
N THR A 821 -2.88 21.72 1.69
CA THR A 821 -4.34 21.81 1.86
C THR A 821 -4.82 20.93 3.01
N SER A 822 -5.81 21.41 3.77
CA SER A 822 -6.56 20.61 4.74
C SER A 822 -7.30 19.46 4.05
N PRO A 823 -7.26 18.21 4.55
CA PRO A 823 -7.92 17.08 3.89
C PRO A 823 -9.46 17.07 3.98
N ALA A 824 -10.08 18.10 4.56
CA ALA A 824 -11.52 18.34 4.55
C ALA A 824 -11.95 19.40 3.52
N ASP A 825 -11.05 20.32 3.15
CA ASP A 825 -11.32 21.49 2.29
C ASP A 825 -10.84 21.26 0.84
N LEU A 826 -10.74 19.99 0.45
CA LEU A 826 -10.13 19.55 -0.80
C LEU A 826 -11.12 19.62 -1.95
N THR A 827 -10.88 20.47 -2.94
CA THR A 827 -11.59 20.40 -4.23
C THR A 827 -10.90 19.40 -5.15
N ILE A 828 -11.66 18.59 -5.91
CA ILE A 828 -11.11 17.60 -6.85
C ILE A 828 -11.82 17.71 -8.20
N LYS A 829 -11.07 17.97 -9.28
CA LYS A 829 -11.56 17.81 -10.65
C LYS A 829 -11.47 16.35 -11.09
N TRP A 830 -12.62 15.70 -11.19
CA TRP A 830 -12.76 14.33 -11.70
C TRP A 830 -13.03 14.28 -13.19
N HIS A 831 -12.52 13.25 -13.86
CA HIS A 831 -13.08 12.74 -15.09
C HIS A 831 -14.22 11.78 -14.76
N ARG A 832 -15.39 12.01 -15.35
CA ARG A 832 -16.46 11.01 -15.48
C ARG A 832 -16.79 10.98 -16.98
N PRO A 833 -16.72 9.82 -17.65
CA PRO A 833 -17.00 9.74 -19.08
C PRO A 833 -18.37 10.31 -19.45
N SER A 834 -18.37 11.14 -20.48
CA SER A 834 -19.57 11.71 -21.08
C SER A 834 -20.26 10.71 -22.01
N ALA A 835 -21.53 10.95 -22.34
CA ALA A 835 -22.30 10.10 -23.25
C ALA A 835 -21.60 9.91 -24.62
N GLY A 836 -20.90 10.93 -25.12
CA GLY A 836 -20.11 10.84 -26.35
C GLY A 836 -18.88 9.94 -26.23
N GLU A 837 -18.19 9.95 -25.08
CA GLU A 837 -17.07 9.05 -24.81
C GLU A 837 -17.53 7.60 -24.69
N ILE A 838 -18.66 7.36 -24.03
CA ILE A 838 -19.28 6.04 -23.91
C ILE A 838 -19.74 5.53 -25.29
N GLN A 839 -20.37 6.37 -26.11
CA GLN A 839 -20.73 6.02 -27.48
C GLN A 839 -19.48 5.64 -28.29
N PHE A 840 -18.42 6.45 -28.25
CA PHE A 840 -17.18 6.17 -28.96
C PHE A 840 -16.50 4.89 -28.46
N ALA A 841 -16.52 4.63 -27.15
CA ALA A 841 -16.03 3.37 -26.57
C ALA A 841 -16.82 2.15 -27.07
N VAL A 842 -18.15 2.25 -27.16
CA VAL A 842 -19.02 1.17 -27.66
C VAL A 842 -18.82 0.95 -29.17
N GLU A 843 -18.65 2.00 -29.97
CA GLU A 843 -18.34 1.91 -31.40
C GLU A 843 -16.95 1.29 -31.65
N LEU A 844 -15.96 1.65 -30.83
CA LEU A 844 -14.63 1.06 -30.87
C LEU A 844 -14.66 -0.41 -30.42
N PHE A 845 -15.41 -0.74 -29.36
CA PHE A 845 -15.61 -2.12 -28.90
C PHE A 845 -16.28 -2.99 -29.96
N ASP A 846 -17.38 -2.51 -30.55
CA ASP A 846 -18.15 -3.18 -31.60
C ASP A 846 -17.30 -3.46 -32.85
N SER A 847 -16.64 -2.42 -33.38
CA SER A 847 -15.81 -2.53 -34.58
C SER A 847 -14.62 -3.47 -34.42
N GLN A 848 -13.89 -3.37 -33.31
CA GLN A 848 -12.72 -4.23 -33.05
C GLN A 848 -13.13 -5.67 -32.78
N THR A 849 -14.21 -5.88 -32.02
CA THR A 849 -14.71 -7.22 -31.67
C THR A 849 -15.26 -7.95 -32.89
N LYS A 850 -16.12 -7.31 -33.70
CA LYS A 850 -16.67 -7.92 -34.93
C LYS A 850 -15.58 -8.20 -35.96
N ALA A 851 -14.62 -7.29 -36.14
CA ALA A 851 -13.50 -7.52 -37.06
C ALA A 851 -12.62 -8.70 -36.61
N ALA A 852 -12.38 -8.84 -35.30
CA ALA A 852 -11.63 -9.98 -34.77
C ALA A 852 -12.41 -11.30 -34.89
N ALA A 853 -13.72 -11.29 -34.58
CA ALA A 853 -14.61 -12.44 -34.70
C ALA A 853 -14.70 -12.96 -36.14
N GLN A 854 -14.95 -12.08 -37.12
CA GLN A 854 -15.02 -12.45 -38.54
C GLN A 854 -13.70 -13.05 -39.06
N LYS A 855 -12.56 -12.47 -38.67
CA LYS A 855 -11.23 -13.04 -38.99
C LYS A 855 -11.04 -14.42 -38.36
N LEU A 856 -11.42 -14.60 -37.09
CA LEU A 856 -11.28 -15.88 -36.38
C LEU A 856 -12.19 -16.97 -36.97
N ASP A 857 -13.45 -16.64 -37.27
CA ASP A 857 -14.38 -17.53 -37.99
C ASP A 857 -13.83 -17.92 -39.38
N SER A 858 -13.22 -16.99 -40.12
CA SER A 858 -12.57 -17.31 -41.41
C SER A 858 -11.38 -18.26 -41.27
N LEU A 859 -10.64 -18.20 -40.17
CA LEU A 859 -9.53 -19.09 -39.84
C LEU A 859 -10.02 -20.47 -39.33
N MET A 860 -11.25 -20.55 -38.81
CA MET A 860 -11.92 -21.77 -38.36
C MET A 860 -12.75 -22.46 -39.46
N GLY A 861 -13.09 -21.78 -40.56
CA GLY A 861 -13.81 -22.34 -41.72
C GLY A 861 -13.05 -23.45 -42.49
N GLU A 862 -13.71 -24.11 -43.45
CA GLU A 862 -13.11 -25.26 -44.16
C GLU A 862 -11.92 -24.89 -45.07
N HIS A 863 -11.90 -23.66 -45.59
CA HIS A 863 -10.85 -23.12 -46.45
C HIS A 863 -10.25 -21.86 -45.80
N PRO A 864 -9.37 -22.00 -44.80
CA PRO A 864 -8.81 -20.87 -44.09
C PRO A 864 -7.85 -20.07 -45.00
N PRO A 865 -7.77 -18.73 -44.85
CA PRO A 865 -6.89 -17.88 -45.65
C PRO A 865 -5.40 -18.15 -45.43
N VAL A 866 -5.06 -18.84 -44.33
CA VAL A 866 -3.71 -19.30 -44.00
C VAL A 866 -3.76 -20.80 -43.69
N SER A 867 -2.83 -21.59 -44.22
CA SER A 867 -2.82 -23.04 -44.05
C SER A 867 -2.50 -23.46 -42.61
N ARG A 868 -3.42 -24.21 -41.99
CA ARG A 868 -3.25 -24.84 -40.66
C ARG A 868 -2.02 -25.73 -40.55
N LYS A 869 -1.69 -26.44 -41.63
CA LYS A 869 -0.52 -27.35 -41.69
C LYS A 869 0.73 -26.67 -42.25
N GLY A 870 0.76 -25.33 -42.30
CA GLY A 870 1.92 -24.58 -42.77
C GLY A 870 3.12 -24.79 -41.85
N LYS A 871 4.29 -25.12 -42.42
CA LYS A 871 5.55 -25.35 -41.68
C LYS A 871 5.95 -24.20 -40.75
N ASN A 872 5.44 -23.01 -41.03
CA ASN A 872 5.78 -21.78 -40.31
C ASN A 872 4.91 -21.52 -39.07
N LYS A 873 3.76 -22.20 -38.86
CA LYS A 873 2.75 -21.84 -37.83
C LYS A 873 2.08 -20.46 -37.98
N GLU A 874 2.00 -19.91 -39.19
CA GLU A 874 1.39 -18.60 -39.45
C GLU A 874 -0.09 -18.52 -39.03
N TRP A 875 -0.83 -19.62 -39.13
CA TRP A 875 -2.22 -19.72 -38.68
C TRP A 875 -2.32 -19.57 -37.15
N SER A 876 -1.44 -20.24 -36.41
CA SER A 876 -1.38 -20.24 -34.94
C SER A 876 -1.12 -18.85 -34.37
N ASP A 877 -0.18 -18.12 -34.98
CA ASP A 877 0.18 -16.77 -34.57
C ASP A 877 -0.99 -15.80 -34.78
N GLU A 878 -1.69 -15.89 -35.92
CA GLU A 878 -2.83 -15.02 -36.23
C GLU A 878 -4.02 -15.29 -35.31
N VAL A 879 -4.32 -16.56 -35.00
CA VAL A 879 -5.34 -16.93 -34.00
C VAL A 879 -4.96 -16.42 -32.61
N SER A 880 -3.71 -16.64 -32.18
CA SER A 880 -3.21 -16.17 -30.88
C SER A 880 -3.26 -14.64 -30.77
N ARG A 881 -2.94 -13.93 -31.86
CA ARG A 881 -3.02 -12.46 -31.97
C ARG A 881 -4.45 -11.95 -31.84
N LEU A 882 -5.41 -12.57 -32.53
CA LEU A 882 -6.83 -12.21 -32.46
C LEU A 882 -7.41 -12.45 -31.05
N LEU A 883 -7.05 -13.57 -30.41
CA LEU A 883 -7.44 -13.86 -29.03
C LEU A 883 -6.85 -12.85 -28.04
N GLN A 884 -5.59 -12.43 -28.24
CA GLN A 884 -4.95 -11.37 -27.44
C GLN A 884 -5.61 -10.00 -27.67
N GLN A 885 -6.02 -9.67 -28.89
CA GLN A 885 -6.77 -8.45 -29.22
C GLN A 885 -8.13 -8.45 -28.50
N ILE A 886 -8.90 -9.53 -28.61
CA ILE A 886 -10.18 -9.73 -27.90
C ILE A 886 -9.98 -9.56 -26.38
N ARG A 887 -8.97 -10.22 -25.79
CA ARG A 887 -8.63 -10.09 -24.37
C ARG A 887 -8.42 -8.64 -23.94
N LEU A 888 -7.59 -7.89 -24.66
CA LEU A 888 -7.25 -6.50 -24.33
C LEU A 888 -8.46 -5.55 -24.50
N VAL A 889 -9.28 -5.78 -25.53
CA VAL A 889 -10.49 -5.01 -25.82
C VAL A 889 -11.57 -5.25 -24.75
N ILE A 890 -11.78 -6.48 -24.27
CA ILE A 890 -12.63 -6.77 -23.10
C ILE A 890 -12.10 -6.04 -21.87
N SER A 891 -10.80 -6.16 -21.58
CA SER A 891 -10.13 -5.54 -20.41
C SER A 891 -10.36 -4.02 -20.36
N GLY A 892 -10.31 -3.34 -21.51
CA GLY A 892 -10.50 -1.88 -21.63
C GLY A 892 -11.93 -1.41 -21.39
N VAL A 893 -12.93 -2.28 -21.52
CA VAL A 893 -14.37 -1.98 -21.35
C VAL A 893 -14.94 -2.62 -20.08
N ALA A 894 -14.10 -3.29 -19.28
CA ALA A 894 -14.50 -4.06 -18.10
C ALA A 894 -15.39 -3.31 -17.10
N THR A 895 -15.19 -1.99 -16.94
CA THR A 895 -15.97 -1.12 -16.03
C THR A 895 -17.41 -0.87 -16.47
N LEU A 896 -17.74 -1.13 -17.75
CA LEU A 896 -19.10 -0.95 -18.29
C LEU A 896 -19.94 -2.24 -18.26
N PHE A 897 -19.33 -3.41 -18.02
CA PHE A 897 -20.08 -4.65 -17.83
C PHE A 897 -20.73 -4.67 -16.44
N ASP A 898 -22.05 -4.83 -16.40
CA ASP A 898 -22.81 -4.96 -15.17
C ASP A 898 -22.70 -6.40 -14.63
N PRO A 899 -22.27 -6.61 -13.37
CA PRO A 899 -22.24 -7.92 -12.75
C PRO A 899 -23.59 -8.66 -12.69
N HIS A 900 -24.73 -7.96 -12.70
CA HIS A 900 -26.08 -8.58 -12.72
C HIS A 900 -26.39 -9.14 -14.13
N ARG A 901 -26.36 -8.28 -15.15
CA ARG A 901 -26.60 -8.72 -16.54
C ARG A 901 -25.57 -9.75 -17.01
N ALA A 902 -24.32 -9.65 -16.58
CA ALA A 902 -23.27 -10.64 -16.86
C ALA A 902 -23.48 -12.01 -16.17
N ALA A 903 -24.33 -12.09 -15.15
CA ALA A 903 -24.76 -13.34 -14.52
C ALA A 903 -25.92 -14.03 -15.25
N GLY A 904 -26.59 -13.36 -16.19
CA GLY A 904 -27.76 -13.88 -16.90
C GLY A 904 -29.11 -13.50 -16.28
N GLU A 905 -29.09 -12.74 -15.18
CA GLU A 905 -30.30 -12.23 -14.51
C GLU A 905 -31.01 -11.21 -15.44
N THR A 906 -32.25 -11.50 -15.86
CA THR A 906 -33.13 -10.60 -16.64
C THR A 906 -34.04 -9.80 -15.71
N ALA A 907 -34.42 -8.59 -16.12
CA ALA A 907 -35.27 -7.70 -15.32
C ALA A 907 -36.64 -8.29 -14.95
N ASP A 908 -37.20 -9.19 -15.76
CA ASP A 908 -38.45 -9.89 -15.45
C ASP A 908 -38.29 -10.95 -14.35
N GLY A 909 -37.10 -11.52 -14.16
CA GLY A 909 -36.82 -12.52 -13.12
C GLY A 909 -36.81 -11.97 -11.69
N ALA A 910 -36.67 -10.65 -11.52
CA ALA A 910 -36.65 -10.00 -10.20
C ALA A 910 -38.04 -9.88 -9.52
N LYS A 911 -39.09 -10.51 -10.08
CA LYS A 911 -40.47 -10.47 -9.56
C LYS A 911 -41.17 -11.83 -9.44
N GLU A 912 -40.57 -12.91 -9.93
CA GLU A 912 -41.11 -14.25 -9.78
C GLU A 912 -40.23 -15.09 -8.83
N ASP A 913 -40.35 -14.79 -7.53
CA ASP A 913 -40.17 -15.81 -6.48
C ASP A 913 -41.26 -16.87 -6.68
N GLY A 914 -41.05 -17.84 -7.57
CA GLY A 914 -42.10 -18.81 -7.92
C GLY A 914 -41.70 -19.91 -8.90
N ASP A 915 -41.31 -21.05 -8.34
CA ASP A 915 -41.57 -22.41 -8.86
C ASP A 915 -41.08 -22.76 -10.29
N GLY A 916 -39.88 -23.35 -10.36
CA GLY A 916 -39.19 -23.71 -11.61
C GLY A 916 -38.39 -25.01 -11.52
N ASP A 917 -38.99 -26.05 -10.93
CA ASP A 917 -38.39 -27.38 -10.76
C ASP A 917 -37.72 -27.91 -12.04
N THR A 918 -36.42 -28.24 -11.94
CA THR A 918 -35.75 -29.14 -12.88
C THR A 918 -34.98 -30.18 -12.07
N PRO A 919 -35.47 -31.43 -11.95
CA PRO A 919 -34.87 -32.40 -11.06
C PRO A 919 -33.52 -32.90 -11.62
N MET A 920 -32.45 -32.72 -10.83
CA MET A 920 -31.19 -33.46 -10.97
C MET A 920 -30.98 -34.25 -9.67
N ASP A 921 -30.50 -35.49 -9.77
CA ASP A 921 -30.50 -36.48 -8.67
C ASP A 921 -29.97 -35.95 -7.31
N ASP A 922 -30.85 -35.97 -6.29
CA ASP A 922 -30.71 -35.36 -4.96
C ASP A 922 -29.79 -36.13 -3.97
N ASP A 923 -28.56 -36.51 -4.36
CA ASP A 923 -27.68 -37.37 -3.53
C ASP A 923 -26.22 -36.87 -3.37
N ASP A 924 -25.88 -35.63 -3.73
CA ASP A 924 -24.55 -35.03 -3.50
C ASP A 924 -24.55 -33.89 -2.45
N PRO A 925 -24.00 -34.11 -1.23
CA PRO A 925 -23.87 -33.07 -0.19
C PRO A 925 -23.03 -31.84 -0.58
N LEU A 926 -22.27 -31.89 -1.69
CA LEU A 926 -21.58 -30.72 -2.24
C LEU A 926 -22.50 -29.83 -3.09
N ALA A 927 -23.65 -30.33 -3.55
CA ALA A 927 -24.64 -29.56 -4.31
C ALA A 927 -25.49 -28.68 -3.38
N GLU A 928 -26.05 -29.24 -2.30
CA GLU A 928 -26.82 -28.48 -1.29
C GLU A 928 -26.01 -27.28 -0.76
N ALA A 929 -24.74 -27.50 -0.39
CA ALA A 929 -23.85 -26.44 0.09
C ALA A 929 -23.44 -25.40 -0.99
N ALA A 930 -23.65 -25.70 -2.27
CA ALA A 930 -23.41 -24.78 -3.39
C ALA A 930 -24.60 -23.84 -3.60
N GLU A 931 -25.80 -24.41 -3.67
CA GLU A 931 -27.07 -23.68 -3.84
C GLU A 931 -27.30 -22.71 -2.68
N ASP A 932 -26.92 -23.14 -1.47
CA ASP A 932 -26.92 -22.29 -0.28
C ASP A 932 -25.96 -21.10 -0.39
N GLU A 933 -24.79 -21.20 -1.06
CA GLU A 933 -23.91 -20.02 -1.24
C GLU A 933 -24.40 -19.09 -2.37
N GLU A 934 -25.11 -19.64 -3.37
CA GLU A 934 -25.65 -18.91 -4.52
C GLU A 934 -26.88 -18.07 -4.17
N THR A 935 -27.78 -18.56 -3.32
CA THR A 935 -29.03 -17.85 -2.97
C THR A 935 -28.86 -16.65 -2.02
N ARG A 936 -27.64 -16.40 -1.48
CA ARG A 936 -27.44 -15.44 -0.38
C ARG A 936 -27.24 -13.99 -0.86
N PRO A 937 -28.07 -13.03 -0.40
CA PRO A 937 -28.07 -11.68 -0.94
C PRO A 937 -26.82 -10.88 -0.56
N GLN A 938 -26.25 -10.19 -1.55
CA GLN A 938 -25.08 -9.32 -1.40
C GLN A 938 -25.47 -7.85 -1.37
N TYR A 939 -24.81 -7.05 -0.52
CA TYR A 939 -25.08 -5.62 -0.47
C TYR A 939 -24.15 -4.85 -1.42
N ARG A 940 -24.72 -4.26 -2.47
CA ARG A 940 -24.05 -3.33 -3.39
C ARG A 940 -24.34 -1.88 -2.99
N TYR A 941 -23.40 -0.98 -3.26
CA TYR A 941 -23.47 0.46 -2.93
C TYR A 941 -23.16 1.28 -4.17
N ASP A 942 -23.52 2.57 -4.26
CA ASP A 942 -23.27 3.30 -5.51
C ASP A 942 -21.75 3.41 -5.80
N ALA A 943 -21.33 3.00 -6.99
CA ALA A 943 -19.93 3.06 -7.43
C ALA A 943 -19.72 4.10 -8.54
N GLY A 944 -20.73 4.90 -8.88
CA GLY A 944 -20.68 5.90 -9.95
C GLY A 944 -20.87 5.26 -11.32
N TYR A 945 -21.80 4.30 -11.44
CA TYR A 945 -22.12 3.62 -12.69
C TYR A 945 -22.39 4.61 -13.84
N LEU A 946 -21.96 4.24 -15.05
CA LEU A 946 -21.95 5.13 -16.22
C LEU A 946 -23.07 4.82 -17.23
N LEU A 947 -23.66 3.63 -17.13
CA LEU A 947 -24.77 3.15 -17.95
C LEU A 947 -25.89 2.63 -17.05
N THR A 948 -27.10 2.75 -17.55
CA THR A 948 -28.34 2.21 -16.97
C THR A 948 -28.98 1.23 -17.95
N GLU A 949 -29.93 0.41 -17.50
CA GLU A 949 -30.64 -0.55 -18.36
C GLU A 949 -31.44 0.14 -19.50
N GLU A 950 -31.81 1.40 -19.32
CA GLU A 950 -32.53 2.21 -20.31
C GLU A 950 -31.64 2.69 -21.47
N ASP A 951 -30.31 2.67 -21.31
CA ASP A 951 -29.37 3.17 -22.32
C ASP A 951 -29.21 2.15 -23.48
N PRO A 952 -29.39 2.55 -24.76
CA PRO A 952 -29.18 1.65 -25.90
C PRO A 952 -27.75 1.06 -25.97
N ALA A 953 -26.79 1.78 -25.40
CA ALA A 953 -25.40 1.34 -25.25
C ALA A 953 -25.26 0.13 -24.29
N TYR A 954 -26.09 0.04 -23.25
CA TYR A 954 -26.04 -1.03 -22.24
C TYR A 954 -26.40 -2.39 -22.86
N GLY A 955 -27.50 -2.47 -23.61
CA GLY A 955 -27.93 -3.70 -24.29
C GLY A 955 -26.88 -4.21 -25.26
N LYS A 956 -26.48 -3.35 -26.22
CA LYS A 956 -25.48 -3.67 -27.25
C LYS A 956 -24.14 -4.15 -26.68
N LEU A 957 -23.70 -3.56 -25.56
CA LEU A 957 -22.44 -3.90 -24.90
C LEU A 957 -22.47 -5.29 -24.25
N HIS A 958 -23.60 -5.69 -23.68
CA HIS A 958 -23.78 -7.03 -23.10
C HIS A 958 -24.00 -8.10 -24.18
N GLU A 959 -24.74 -7.80 -25.25
CA GLU A 959 -24.87 -8.67 -26.43
C GLU A 959 -23.50 -9.00 -27.03
N LEU A 960 -22.67 -7.97 -27.28
CA LEU A 960 -21.30 -8.16 -27.78
C LEU A 960 -20.41 -8.96 -26.83
N ARG A 961 -20.60 -8.84 -25.50
CA ARG A 961 -19.90 -9.68 -24.53
C ARG A 961 -20.32 -11.14 -24.66
N GLU A 962 -21.60 -11.41 -24.85
CA GLU A 962 -22.13 -12.77 -25.00
C GLU A 962 -21.65 -13.41 -26.31
N ASP A 963 -21.75 -12.71 -27.44
CA ASP A 963 -21.21 -13.12 -28.75
C ASP A 963 -19.74 -13.56 -28.65
N VAL A 964 -18.93 -12.78 -27.91
CA VAL A 964 -17.52 -13.10 -27.67
C VAL A 964 -17.34 -14.34 -26.81
N GLY A 965 -18.14 -14.53 -25.75
CA GLY A 965 -18.08 -15.74 -24.93
C GLY A 965 -18.46 -16.98 -25.73
N GLN A 966 -19.48 -16.88 -26.59
CA GLN A 966 -19.88 -17.94 -27.52
C GLN A 966 -18.78 -18.24 -28.54
N LEU A 967 -18.15 -17.21 -29.15
CA LEU A 967 -16.99 -17.35 -30.03
C LEU A 967 -15.83 -18.08 -29.32
N LEU A 968 -15.50 -17.68 -28.09
CA LEU A 968 -14.46 -18.29 -27.27
C LEU A 968 -14.75 -19.78 -26.96
N CYS A 969 -16.02 -20.16 -26.77
CA CYS A 969 -16.41 -21.58 -26.73
C CYS A 969 -16.20 -22.28 -28.08
N ARG A 970 -16.68 -21.71 -29.20
CA ARG A 970 -16.53 -22.29 -30.54
C ARG A 970 -15.04 -22.49 -30.91
N THR A 971 -14.17 -21.57 -30.52
CA THR A 971 -12.71 -21.70 -30.73
C THR A 971 -12.09 -22.81 -29.88
N HIS A 972 -12.53 -23.00 -28.63
CA HIS A 972 -12.09 -24.13 -27.79
C HIS A 972 -12.47 -25.48 -28.41
N ASP A 973 -13.75 -25.62 -28.77
CA ASP A 973 -14.29 -26.84 -29.37
C ASP A 973 -13.54 -27.18 -30.69
N PHE A 974 -13.25 -26.16 -31.50
CA PHE A 974 -12.46 -26.28 -32.73
C PHE A 974 -11.00 -26.70 -32.48
N LEU A 975 -10.29 -26.06 -31.53
CA LEU A 975 -8.90 -26.38 -31.26
C LEU A 975 -8.75 -27.83 -30.77
N ASN A 976 -9.60 -28.26 -29.82
CA ASN A 976 -9.61 -29.66 -29.34
C ASN A 976 -9.84 -30.66 -30.49
N GLN A 977 -10.74 -30.36 -31.44
CA GLN A 977 -11.10 -31.29 -32.52
C GLN A 977 -10.11 -31.30 -33.68
N LYS A 978 -9.38 -30.21 -33.93
CA LYS A 978 -8.61 -30.01 -35.18
C LYS A 978 -7.13 -29.69 -34.98
N GLN A 979 -6.72 -29.14 -33.84
CA GLN A 979 -5.37 -28.60 -33.56
C GLN A 979 -5.00 -28.77 -32.06
N GLU A 980 -5.15 -29.98 -31.50
CA GLU A 980 -4.87 -30.26 -30.08
C GLU A 980 -3.40 -29.96 -29.68
N ASP A 981 -2.49 -29.98 -30.64
CA ASP A 981 -1.05 -29.74 -30.47
C ASP A 981 -0.64 -28.25 -30.44
N ASP A 982 -1.58 -27.31 -30.65
CA ASP A 982 -1.29 -25.87 -30.68
C ASP A 982 -1.34 -25.21 -29.29
N VAL A 983 -0.29 -25.45 -28.51
CA VAL A 983 -0.07 -24.85 -27.18
C VAL A 983 -0.21 -23.31 -27.21
N SER A 984 0.30 -22.65 -28.25
CA SER A 984 0.23 -21.19 -28.42
C SER A 984 -1.22 -20.69 -28.41
N CYS A 985 -2.06 -21.22 -29.29
CA CYS A 985 -3.46 -20.84 -29.38
C CYS A 985 -4.22 -21.11 -28.07
N PHE A 986 -3.98 -22.25 -27.42
CA PHE A 986 -4.60 -22.56 -26.13
C PHE A 986 -4.17 -21.59 -25.02
N THR A 987 -2.89 -21.22 -24.92
CA THR A 987 -2.44 -20.25 -23.91
C THR A 987 -3.07 -18.87 -24.11
N ALA A 988 -3.22 -18.41 -25.35
CA ALA A 988 -3.93 -17.16 -25.66
C ALA A 988 -5.43 -17.27 -25.36
N LEU A 989 -6.05 -18.40 -25.68
CA LEU A 989 -7.47 -18.66 -25.44
C LEU A 989 -7.80 -18.64 -23.95
N TYR A 990 -7.05 -19.34 -23.10
CA TYR A 990 -7.32 -19.36 -21.66
C TYR A 990 -6.95 -18.05 -20.96
N ALA A 991 -6.03 -17.26 -21.52
CA ALA A 991 -5.83 -15.88 -21.10
C ALA A 991 -7.06 -15.00 -21.43
N ALA A 992 -7.71 -15.20 -22.58
CA ALA A 992 -8.95 -14.52 -22.95
C ALA A 992 -10.14 -14.97 -22.08
N TYR A 993 -10.30 -16.28 -21.82
CA TYR A 993 -11.31 -16.83 -20.90
C TYR A 993 -11.21 -16.18 -19.52
N ARG A 994 -9.99 -16.14 -18.96
CA ARG A 994 -9.75 -15.54 -17.64
C ARG A 994 -10.27 -14.10 -17.60
N THR A 995 -9.87 -13.27 -18.54
CA THR A 995 -10.32 -11.87 -18.62
C THR A 995 -11.83 -11.76 -18.85
N TRP A 996 -12.43 -12.55 -19.75
CA TRP A 996 -13.88 -12.53 -19.99
C TRP A 996 -14.71 -12.88 -18.74
N ILE A 997 -14.24 -13.82 -17.92
CA ILE A 997 -14.90 -14.23 -16.68
C ILE A 997 -14.65 -13.20 -15.56
N THR A 998 -13.40 -12.77 -15.36
CA THR A 998 -13.00 -11.97 -14.17
C THR A 998 -13.19 -10.47 -14.31
N ASP A 999 -13.11 -9.93 -15.52
CA ASP A 999 -13.03 -8.49 -15.76
C ASP A 999 -14.43 -7.94 -16.09
N VAL A 1000 -15.29 -7.95 -15.06
CA VAL A 1000 -16.69 -7.49 -15.08
C VAL A 1000 -16.88 -6.50 -13.94
N GLY A 1001 -17.33 -5.29 -14.25
CA GLY A 1001 -17.43 -4.14 -13.33
C GLY A 1001 -16.07 -3.53 -12.93
N ILE A 1002 -14.96 -4.26 -13.06
CA ILE A 1002 -13.59 -3.78 -12.82
C ILE A 1002 -12.60 -4.58 -13.66
N GLU A 1003 -11.48 -3.97 -14.05
CA GLU A 1003 -10.33 -4.68 -14.61
C GLU A 1003 -9.61 -5.50 -13.51
N ARG A 1004 -10.18 -6.66 -13.16
CA ARG A 1004 -9.68 -7.49 -12.06
C ARG A 1004 -8.30 -8.07 -12.35
N SER A 1005 -8.04 -8.41 -13.62
CA SER A 1005 -6.79 -9.02 -14.09
C SER A 1005 -5.56 -8.12 -13.97
N ALA A 1006 -5.73 -6.79 -13.90
CA ALA A 1006 -4.65 -5.81 -13.74
C ALA A 1006 -4.36 -5.39 -12.28
N HIS A 1007 -5.21 -5.79 -11.32
CA HIS A 1007 -5.12 -5.41 -9.90
C HIS A 1007 -4.96 -3.89 -9.65
N PRO A 1008 -5.83 -3.02 -10.22
CA PRO A 1008 -5.64 -1.57 -10.22
C PRO A 1008 -5.56 -0.99 -8.80
N LEU A 1009 -6.44 -1.40 -7.89
CA LEU A 1009 -6.44 -0.93 -6.50
C LEU A 1009 -5.15 -1.30 -5.75
N GLU A 1010 -4.68 -2.54 -5.87
CA GLU A 1010 -3.44 -2.99 -5.23
C GLU A 1010 -2.21 -2.25 -5.76
N ARG A 1011 -2.15 -2.00 -7.08
CA ARG A 1011 -1.07 -1.24 -7.72
C ARG A 1011 -1.09 0.20 -7.23
N HIS A 1012 -2.26 0.84 -7.25
CA HIS A 1012 -2.44 2.23 -6.80
C HIS A 1012 -2.08 2.43 -5.33
N LEU A 1013 -2.56 1.55 -4.44
CA LEU A 1013 -2.22 1.59 -3.02
C LEU A 1013 -0.72 1.39 -2.75
N ARG A 1014 -0.02 0.61 -3.59
CA ARG A 1014 1.43 0.40 -3.50
C ARG A 1014 2.21 1.65 -3.89
N LEU A 1015 1.82 2.32 -4.98
CA LEU A 1015 2.43 3.57 -5.43
C LEU A 1015 2.16 4.71 -4.43
N TYR A 1016 0.91 4.90 -4.02
CA TYR A 1016 0.52 5.87 -3.00
C TYR A 1016 1.31 5.70 -1.69
N LYS A 1017 1.55 4.45 -1.27
CA LYS A 1017 2.37 4.12 -0.10
C LYS A 1017 3.83 4.59 -0.25
N SER A 1018 4.40 4.50 -1.45
CA SER A 1018 5.74 4.99 -1.76
C SER A 1018 5.78 6.52 -1.73
N ASP A 1019 4.87 7.18 -2.45
CA ASP A 1019 4.85 8.64 -2.62
C ASP A 1019 4.68 9.40 -1.30
N ILE A 1020 3.86 8.89 -0.36
CA ILE A 1020 3.66 9.58 0.93
C ILE A 1020 4.84 9.46 1.88
N SER A 1021 5.82 8.58 1.63
CA SER A 1021 6.86 8.23 2.62
C SER A 1021 7.66 9.43 3.12
N ALA A 1022 8.10 10.32 2.22
CA ALA A 1022 8.81 11.57 2.54
C ALA A 1022 7.96 12.65 3.25
N PHE A 1023 6.65 12.43 3.39
CA PHE A 1023 5.70 13.35 4.03
C PHE A 1023 5.09 12.77 5.33
N LYS A 1024 5.42 11.52 5.66
CA LYS A 1024 4.68 10.72 6.65
C LYS A 1024 5.21 10.93 8.07
N ILE A 1025 4.92 12.09 8.66
CA ILE A 1025 5.28 12.35 10.07
C ILE A 1025 4.34 11.60 11.01
N SER A 1026 4.92 10.82 11.93
CA SER A 1026 4.23 10.09 12.99
C SER A 1026 3.43 11.05 13.88
N GLY A 1027 2.16 11.27 13.52
CA GLY A 1027 1.34 12.31 14.16
C GLY A 1027 0.75 13.47 13.30
N LEU A 1028 0.62 13.50 11.96
CA LEU A 1028 -0.05 14.62 11.21
C LEU A 1028 -1.11 14.21 10.11
N ARG A 1029 -2.45 14.34 10.33
CA ARG A 1029 -3.57 13.45 9.84
C ARG A 1029 -3.87 13.44 8.33
N LYS A 1030 -2.89 13.03 7.51
CA LYS A 1030 -2.75 13.27 6.06
C LYS A 1030 -2.40 14.73 5.80
N VAL A 1031 -1.45 15.29 6.55
CA VAL A 1031 -0.81 16.58 6.23
C VAL A 1031 0.15 16.33 5.08
N TYR A 1032 -0.43 16.07 3.92
CA TYR A 1032 0.24 15.67 2.70
C TYR A 1032 -0.05 16.73 1.63
N PRO A 1033 0.84 16.91 0.65
CA PRO A 1033 0.58 17.67 -0.55
C PRO A 1033 -0.75 17.28 -1.23
N ARG A 1034 -1.44 18.27 -1.77
CA ARG A 1034 -2.78 18.14 -2.38
C ARG A 1034 -2.90 16.98 -3.39
N PRO A 1035 -1.94 16.76 -4.32
CA PRO A 1035 -2.04 15.63 -5.27
C PRO A 1035 -2.05 14.25 -4.58
N LEU A 1036 -1.39 14.11 -3.42
CA LEU A 1036 -1.40 12.85 -2.66
C LEU A 1036 -2.75 12.64 -1.94
N LEU A 1037 -3.45 13.72 -1.57
CA LEU A 1037 -4.82 13.62 -1.06
C LEU A 1037 -5.81 13.23 -2.16
N ILE A 1038 -5.62 13.74 -3.39
CA ILE A 1038 -6.40 13.36 -4.57
C ILE A 1038 -6.18 11.87 -4.91
N LYS A 1039 -4.94 11.37 -4.94
CA LYS A 1039 -4.66 9.92 -5.07
C LYS A 1039 -5.36 9.08 -4.00
N ARG A 1040 -5.58 9.62 -2.79
CA ARG A 1040 -6.33 8.94 -1.72
C ARG A 1040 -7.84 8.87 -1.98
N ALA A 1041 -8.41 9.89 -2.64
CA ALA A 1041 -9.82 9.88 -3.07
C ALA A 1041 -10.03 8.80 -4.13
N ASP A 1042 -9.15 8.75 -5.13
CA ASP A 1042 -9.11 7.73 -6.19
C ASP A 1042 -8.99 6.30 -5.62
N ALA A 1043 -8.10 6.10 -4.64
CA ALA A 1043 -7.98 4.83 -3.92
C ALA A 1043 -9.27 4.40 -3.18
N TYR A 1044 -10.15 5.34 -2.84
CA TYR A 1044 -11.46 5.04 -2.26
C TYR A 1044 -12.52 4.75 -3.33
N GLN A 1045 -12.50 5.45 -4.46
CA GLN A 1045 -13.36 5.14 -5.60
C GLN A 1045 -13.10 3.73 -6.14
N LEU A 1046 -11.84 3.38 -6.40
CA LEU A 1046 -11.44 2.04 -6.81
C LEU A 1046 -11.82 0.95 -5.78
N LEU A 1047 -11.90 1.29 -4.49
CA LEU A 1047 -12.36 0.37 -3.45
C LEU A 1047 -13.87 0.11 -3.52
N ARG A 1048 -14.70 1.11 -3.86
CA ARG A 1048 -16.15 0.95 -4.04
C ARG A 1048 -16.45 0.10 -5.28
N VAL A 1049 -15.83 0.42 -6.41
CA VAL A 1049 -15.93 -0.37 -7.65
C VAL A 1049 -15.54 -1.83 -7.40
N LYS A 1050 -14.39 -2.07 -6.75
CA LYS A 1050 -13.93 -3.43 -6.41
C LYS A 1050 -14.87 -4.18 -5.46
N HIS A 1051 -15.57 -3.49 -4.57
CA HIS A 1051 -16.51 -4.13 -3.64
C HIS A 1051 -17.67 -4.77 -4.40
N ASN A 1052 -18.31 -4.02 -5.29
CA ASN A 1052 -19.44 -4.52 -6.08
C ASN A 1052 -19.04 -5.57 -7.11
N ALA A 1053 -17.81 -5.48 -7.65
CA ALA A 1053 -17.23 -6.45 -8.57
C ALA A 1053 -16.49 -7.62 -7.85
N SER A 1054 -16.74 -7.84 -6.56
CA SER A 1054 -15.96 -8.82 -5.76
C SER A 1054 -16.36 -10.27 -6.01
N ALA A 1055 -17.65 -10.55 -6.20
CA ALA A 1055 -18.19 -11.84 -6.61
C ALA A 1055 -19.49 -11.63 -7.41
N ARG A 1056 -19.83 -12.56 -8.31
CA ARG A 1056 -21.11 -12.58 -9.03
C ARG A 1056 -21.59 -14.01 -9.25
N GLN A 1057 -22.87 -14.16 -9.59
CA GLN A 1057 -23.39 -15.43 -10.06
C GLN A 1057 -22.84 -15.78 -11.45
N LYS A 1058 -22.93 -17.07 -11.77
CA LYS A 1058 -22.47 -17.66 -13.04
C LYS A 1058 -23.64 -17.76 -14.01
N SER A 1059 -23.49 -17.20 -15.21
CA SER A 1059 -24.39 -17.47 -16.33
C SER A 1059 -24.19 -18.89 -16.89
N GLU A 1060 -25.11 -19.39 -17.70
CA GLU A 1060 -24.93 -20.65 -18.44
C GLU A 1060 -23.65 -20.65 -19.30
N LEU A 1061 -23.28 -19.48 -19.84
CA LEU A 1061 -22.05 -19.31 -20.60
C LEU A 1061 -20.80 -19.36 -19.69
N ASP A 1062 -20.86 -18.80 -18.48
CA ASP A 1062 -19.81 -19.00 -17.46
C ASP A 1062 -19.67 -20.47 -17.07
N ARG A 1063 -20.79 -21.21 -16.90
CA ARG A 1063 -20.77 -22.66 -16.60
C ARG A 1063 -20.04 -23.41 -17.71
N LYS A 1064 -20.38 -23.17 -18.99
CA LYS A 1064 -19.71 -23.79 -20.14
C LYS A 1064 -18.21 -23.47 -20.18
N LEU A 1065 -17.82 -22.21 -19.97
CA LEU A 1065 -16.42 -21.79 -19.97
C LEU A 1065 -15.62 -22.40 -18.80
N LEU A 1066 -16.22 -22.54 -17.60
CA LEU A 1066 -15.62 -23.24 -16.46
C LEU A 1066 -15.40 -24.73 -16.74
N LEU A 1067 -16.37 -25.41 -17.37
CA LEU A 1067 -16.25 -26.83 -17.74
C LEU A 1067 -15.14 -27.04 -18.79
N ASN A 1068 -15.05 -26.16 -19.80
CA ASN A 1068 -13.96 -26.13 -20.77
C ASN A 1068 -12.59 -25.95 -20.08
N LEU A 1069 -12.47 -25.06 -19.08
CA LEU A 1069 -11.25 -24.87 -18.29
C LEU A 1069 -10.92 -26.09 -17.42
N ALA A 1070 -11.92 -26.75 -16.83
CA ALA A 1070 -11.74 -27.96 -16.04
C ALA A 1070 -11.19 -29.11 -16.91
N GLN A 1071 -11.77 -29.34 -18.09
CA GLN A 1071 -11.25 -30.28 -19.08
C GLN A 1071 -9.79 -29.96 -19.47
N SER A 1072 -9.49 -28.68 -19.70
CA SER A 1072 -8.16 -28.21 -20.16
C SER A 1072 -7.08 -28.26 -19.07
N SER A 1073 -7.48 -28.19 -17.81
CA SER A 1073 -6.60 -28.37 -16.65
C SER A 1073 -6.04 -29.80 -16.56
N VAL A 1074 -6.63 -30.73 -17.31
CA VAL A 1074 -6.23 -32.14 -17.48
C VAL A 1074 -5.72 -32.41 -18.92
N SER A 1075 -5.26 -31.38 -19.64
CA SER A 1075 -4.59 -31.57 -20.94
C SER A 1075 -3.31 -32.43 -20.82
N SER A 1076 -2.88 -33.11 -21.88
CA SER A 1076 -1.57 -33.76 -21.97
C SER A 1076 -0.41 -32.77 -21.90
N TYR A 1077 -0.58 -31.55 -22.42
CA TYR A 1077 0.48 -30.53 -22.49
C TYR A 1077 0.61 -29.73 -21.19
N ALA A 1078 1.79 -29.78 -20.56
CA ALA A 1078 2.03 -29.15 -19.26
C ALA A 1078 1.85 -27.61 -19.25
N ASP A 1079 2.25 -26.90 -20.30
CA ASP A 1079 2.05 -25.45 -20.41
C ASP A 1079 0.57 -25.08 -20.54
N VAL A 1080 -0.19 -25.87 -21.31
CA VAL A 1080 -1.65 -25.70 -21.46
C VAL A 1080 -2.33 -25.91 -20.11
N ARG A 1081 -2.03 -27.01 -19.41
CA ARG A 1081 -2.54 -27.27 -18.05
C ARG A 1081 -2.27 -26.09 -17.11
N ARG A 1082 -1.03 -25.60 -17.05
CA ARG A 1082 -0.63 -24.52 -16.12
C ARG A 1082 -1.42 -23.23 -16.36
N VAL A 1083 -1.66 -22.86 -17.63
CA VAL A 1083 -2.44 -21.65 -17.95
C VAL A 1083 -3.94 -21.87 -17.69
N ALA A 1084 -4.49 -23.03 -18.05
CA ALA A 1084 -5.88 -23.39 -17.76
C ALA A 1084 -6.17 -23.42 -16.24
N GLN A 1085 -5.29 -24.02 -15.44
CA GLN A 1085 -5.39 -24.08 -13.97
C GLN A 1085 -5.34 -22.68 -13.33
N SER A 1086 -4.46 -21.79 -13.82
CA SER A 1086 -4.35 -20.41 -13.37
C SER A 1086 -5.59 -19.57 -13.73
N ALA A 1087 -6.14 -19.78 -14.94
CA ALA A 1087 -7.39 -19.17 -15.37
C ALA A 1087 -8.58 -19.69 -14.55
N LEU A 1088 -8.63 -20.99 -14.25
CA LEU A 1088 -9.65 -21.63 -13.44
C LEU A 1088 -9.64 -21.11 -12.00
N ASP A 1089 -8.49 -21.12 -11.31
CA ASP A 1089 -8.35 -20.56 -9.96
C ASP A 1089 -8.73 -19.07 -9.88
N SER A 1090 -8.39 -18.29 -10.91
CA SER A 1090 -8.82 -16.87 -11.02
C SER A 1090 -10.34 -16.74 -11.18
N SER A 1091 -10.95 -17.61 -11.99
CA SER A 1091 -12.40 -17.61 -12.29
C SER A 1091 -13.23 -18.05 -11.09
N LEU A 1092 -12.78 -19.08 -10.37
CA LEU A 1092 -13.40 -19.60 -9.14
C LEU A 1092 -13.34 -18.63 -7.95
N LYS A 1093 -12.55 -17.54 -8.06
CA LYS A 1093 -12.52 -16.42 -7.09
C LYS A 1093 -13.47 -15.28 -7.47
N ALA A 1094 -14.06 -15.34 -8.66
CA ALA A 1094 -15.01 -14.34 -9.17
C ALA A 1094 -16.45 -14.89 -9.24
N LEU A 1095 -16.61 -16.19 -9.50
CA LEU A 1095 -17.89 -16.87 -9.62
C LEU A 1095 -18.24 -17.66 -8.35
N ILE A 1096 -19.45 -17.43 -7.84
CA ILE A 1096 -20.03 -18.16 -6.70
C ILE A 1096 -20.39 -19.58 -7.15
N GLY A 1097 -20.29 -20.57 -6.26
CA GLY A 1097 -20.61 -21.98 -6.54
C GLY A 1097 -19.79 -22.65 -7.66
N GLY A 1098 -18.72 -22.01 -8.14
CA GLY A 1098 -17.92 -22.57 -9.23
C GLY A 1098 -17.13 -23.83 -8.88
N ARG A 1099 -16.80 -24.05 -7.59
CA ARG A 1099 -16.00 -25.21 -7.14
C ARG A 1099 -16.78 -26.54 -7.24
N PRO A 1100 -18.02 -26.65 -6.69
CA PRO A 1100 -18.85 -27.84 -6.87
C PRO A 1100 -19.11 -28.21 -8.33
N LEU A 1101 -19.21 -27.23 -9.24
CA LEU A 1101 -19.38 -27.49 -10.68
C LEU A 1101 -18.18 -28.22 -11.32
N VAL A 1102 -16.94 -27.90 -10.93
CA VAL A 1102 -15.73 -28.41 -11.63
C VAL A 1102 -15.10 -29.62 -10.96
N ILE A 1103 -15.34 -29.84 -9.67
CA ILE A 1103 -14.75 -30.97 -8.93
C ILE A 1103 -15.20 -32.35 -9.48
N PRO A 1104 -16.49 -32.62 -9.75
CA PRO A 1104 -16.94 -33.90 -10.31
C PRO A 1104 -16.27 -34.24 -11.64
N VAL A 1105 -16.17 -33.24 -12.55
CA VAL A 1105 -15.51 -33.39 -13.86
C VAL A 1105 -14.01 -33.72 -13.69
N LEU A 1106 -13.32 -33.08 -12.74
CA LEU A 1106 -11.92 -33.37 -12.46
C LEU A 1106 -11.72 -34.78 -11.87
N ILE A 1107 -12.67 -35.26 -11.04
CA ILE A 1107 -12.65 -36.62 -10.48
C ILE A 1107 -12.93 -37.67 -11.58
N GLU A 1108 -13.91 -37.43 -12.44
CA GLU A 1108 -14.22 -38.31 -13.59
C GLU A 1108 -13.01 -38.42 -14.52
N ARG A 1109 -12.40 -37.30 -14.90
CA ARG A 1109 -11.19 -37.27 -15.73
C ARG A 1109 -9.99 -37.92 -15.05
N LEU A 1110 -9.88 -37.83 -13.71
CA LEU A 1110 -8.86 -38.56 -12.96
C LEU A 1110 -9.08 -40.08 -13.03
N ARG A 1111 -10.33 -40.56 -12.91
CA ARG A 1111 -10.65 -42.00 -13.06
C ARG A 1111 -10.25 -42.50 -14.46
N ILE A 1112 -10.71 -41.83 -15.51
CA ILE A 1112 -10.36 -42.16 -16.90
C ILE A 1112 -8.83 -42.16 -17.10
N ALA A 1113 -8.12 -41.15 -16.60
CA ALA A 1113 -6.67 -41.08 -16.73
C ALA A 1113 -5.92 -42.17 -15.95
N LEU A 1114 -6.48 -42.66 -14.83
CA LEU A 1114 -5.96 -43.81 -14.09
C LEU A 1114 -6.17 -45.13 -14.86
N ASP A 1115 -7.35 -45.31 -15.46
CA ASP A 1115 -7.69 -46.48 -16.28
C ASP A 1115 -6.85 -46.52 -17.59
N GLU A 1116 -6.61 -45.36 -18.21
CA GLU A 1116 -5.75 -45.19 -19.39
C GLU A 1116 -4.24 -45.20 -19.07
N ILE A 1117 -3.85 -45.09 -17.78
CA ILE A 1117 -2.47 -44.94 -17.30
C ILE A 1117 -1.77 -43.69 -17.91
N ASP A 1118 -2.53 -42.62 -18.16
CA ASP A 1118 -1.97 -41.35 -18.64
C ASP A 1118 -1.40 -40.53 -17.46
N HIS A 1119 -0.10 -40.70 -17.20
CA HIS A 1119 0.63 -40.01 -16.15
C HIS A 1119 0.54 -38.48 -16.20
N ASP A 1120 0.42 -37.90 -17.40
CA ASP A 1120 0.34 -36.46 -17.58
C ASP A 1120 -1.03 -35.91 -17.19
N ARG A 1121 -2.11 -36.60 -17.63
CA ARG A 1121 -3.48 -36.32 -17.21
C ARG A 1121 -3.68 -36.54 -15.71
N ILE A 1122 -3.22 -37.66 -15.15
CA ILE A 1122 -3.25 -37.94 -13.70
C ILE A 1122 -2.62 -36.77 -12.92
N LYS A 1123 -1.42 -36.32 -13.33
CA LYS A 1123 -0.72 -35.19 -12.71
C LYS A 1123 -1.50 -33.88 -12.81
N GLY A 1124 -2.14 -33.62 -13.96
CA GLY A 1124 -3.01 -32.46 -14.18
C GLY A 1124 -4.21 -32.43 -13.24
N ALA A 1125 -4.97 -33.52 -13.18
CA ALA A 1125 -6.13 -33.64 -12.32
C ALA A 1125 -5.75 -33.56 -10.83
N MET A 1126 -4.71 -34.29 -10.38
CA MET A 1126 -4.23 -34.23 -8.99
C MET A 1126 -3.78 -32.82 -8.58
N TYR A 1127 -3.01 -32.13 -9.41
CA TYR A 1127 -2.55 -30.77 -9.10
C TYR A 1127 -3.73 -29.79 -8.97
N THR A 1128 -4.71 -29.91 -9.86
CA THR A 1128 -5.92 -29.07 -9.83
C THR A 1128 -6.75 -29.36 -8.58
N LEU A 1129 -7.04 -30.64 -8.29
CA LEU A 1129 -7.81 -31.05 -7.11
C LEU A 1129 -7.13 -30.62 -5.79
N PHE A 1130 -5.82 -30.81 -5.64
CA PHE A 1130 -5.10 -30.33 -4.45
C PHE A 1130 -5.20 -28.82 -4.28
N SER A 1131 -5.16 -28.03 -5.36
CA SER A 1131 -5.30 -26.57 -5.30
C SER A 1131 -6.73 -26.09 -5.01
N LEU A 1132 -7.75 -26.94 -5.19
CA LEU A 1132 -9.16 -26.62 -4.90
C LEU A 1132 -9.54 -26.97 -3.45
N VAL A 1133 -8.91 -28.00 -2.89
CA VAL A 1133 -9.16 -28.53 -1.53
C VAL A 1133 -8.29 -27.82 -0.47
N SER A 1134 -7.18 -27.16 -0.87
CA SER A 1134 -6.31 -26.34 0.00
C SER A 1134 -6.82 -24.91 0.23
#